data_AF-A0A160TL74-F1
#
_entry.id   AF-A0A160TL74-F1
#
_cell.length_a   1.000
_cell.length_b   1.000
_cell.length_c   1.000
_cell.angle_alpha   90.00
_cell.angle_beta   90.00
_cell.angle_gamma   90.00
#
_symmetry.space_group_name_H-M   'P 1'
#
loop_
_entity.id
_entity.type
_entity.pdbx_description
1 polymer ?
#
loop_
_entity_poly.entity_id
_entity_poly.type
_entity_poly.pdbx_seq_one_letter_code
_entity_poly.pdbx_strand_id
1 'polypeptide(L)'
;MSFSERETLLEEARDLRSSQRVPEALATLARLQALDPLFSRLYQERGHCHVLLRDAPAAIDALSEAVRLNPTLPASWDMLEQLYRMLGDTAQATMAAERLAILRQLPPQVVVANSLFADGDLSAAEEVIRDYLRDDGDNVGALRLLARIRKDCDALDEAEALLKSVLDRAPDYHAARLDYAMVLLQQQKHLQARQEVGHLLGHDPDNREYLKHYGAACVGLGDHEPVIDLYERLLAGQPQSGAEVADLRLWRANALKVTGRQQEAVADYRASLMARPDYGVAWFSLANLKIYRFADGEIARMRAAESGPAVQDMDRIYLCFALGKALEDRGDYASSWHYYERGNALRRAAGRYHPDVAESCARRIKQAFTAEFFAARADWGMDDPAPIFILGMPRSGSTLIEQILASHSSVEGTQELTDIGRYAGELCGADPDCGLPLHFERLQRLTAGDARALGERFLAETRTHRRLGRPFFIDKMPNNFWHIGLIHLILPRSTIIDVRREPMGCCFGNLKQLFGTTNQEFSYGIDDIARHYRLYLDLMRHWDHVLPGRVLRVRYEDVVEDLEGSVRRMLEHIALPFEPGCLSFHETRRSVRTPSSEQVRQPISREGLSQWQHYAPWLAPLRDALGDALTGYRD
;
A
#
# COMPACT_ATOMS: atom_id res chain seq x y z
N MET A 1 2.15 19.69 13.46
CA MET A 1 2.62 21.08 13.71
C MET A 1 1.40 21.95 13.96
N SER A 2 1.48 23.01 14.77
CA SER A 2 0.32 23.89 14.93
C SER A 2 0.29 24.92 13.79
N PHE A 3 -0.82 24.95 13.04
CA PHE A 3 -1.14 25.95 12.01
C PHE A 3 -0.83 27.39 12.48
N SER A 4 -0.99 27.66 13.77
CA SER A 4 -0.76 28.96 14.40
C SER A 4 0.70 29.46 14.31
N GLU A 5 1.70 28.58 14.39
CA GLU A 5 3.11 29.02 14.47
C GLU A 5 3.63 29.48 13.11
N ARG A 6 3.29 28.76 12.03
CA ARG A 6 3.69 29.13 10.67
C ARG A 6 3.05 30.42 10.18
N GLU A 7 1.76 30.64 10.48
CA GLU A 7 1.05 31.87 10.11
C GLU A 7 1.62 33.08 10.86
N THR A 8 1.94 32.92 12.15
CA THR A 8 2.58 33.98 12.95
C THR A 8 3.91 34.42 12.34
N LEU A 9 4.77 33.48 11.92
CA LEU A 9 6.05 33.80 11.29
C LEU A 9 5.88 34.48 9.91
N LEU A 10 4.84 34.09 9.16
CA LEU A 10 4.54 34.72 7.88
C LEU A 10 4.05 36.17 8.08
N GLU A 11 3.20 36.41 9.08
CA GLU A 11 2.76 37.76 9.46
C GLU A 11 3.93 38.63 9.94
N GLU A 12 4.80 38.09 10.81
CA GLU A 12 6.02 38.79 11.25
C GLU A 12 6.91 39.19 10.06
N ALA A 13 7.12 38.27 9.10
CA ALA A 13 7.90 38.57 7.90
C ALA A 13 7.27 39.67 7.04
N ARG A 14 5.92 39.67 6.90
CA ARG A 14 5.18 40.71 6.17
C ARG A 14 5.30 42.07 6.85
N ASP A 15 5.19 42.11 8.17
CA ASP A 15 5.32 43.34 8.96
C ASP A 15 6.74 43.90 8.86
N LEU A 16 7.75 43.04 8.97
CA LEU A 16 9.16 43.43 8.77
C LEU A 16 9.41 43.96 7.36
N ARG A 17 8.87 43.32 6.32
CA ARG A 17 8.97 43.82 4.94
C ARG A 17 8.27 45.16 4.77
N SER A 18 7.06 45.32 5.32
CA SER A 18 6.30 46.58 5.24
C SER A 18 7.04 47.73 5.95
N SER A 19 7.80 47.41 6.99
CA SER A 19 8.69 48.33 7.72
C SER A 19 10.06 48.53 7.06
N GLN A 20 10.26 48.02 5.84
CA GLN A 20 11.53 48.03 5.09
C GLN A 20 12.71 47.33 5.80
N ARG A 21 12.46 46.49 6.81
CA ARG A 21 13.45 45.67 7.50
C ARG A 21 13.67 44.34 6.76
N VAL A 22 13.98 44.44 5.46
CA VAL A 22 14.01 43.30 4.54
C VAL A 22 14.99 42.18 4.96
N PRO A 23 16.22 42.46 5.46
CA PRO A 23 17.10 41.39 5.93
C PRO A 23 16.51 40.56 7.08
N GLU A 24 15.74 41.20 7.96
CA GLU A 24 15.09 40.54 9.10
C GLU A 24 13.87 39.73 8.65
N ALA A 25 13.12 40.25 7.66
CA ALA A 25 12.07 39.48 7.00
C ALA A 25 12.63 38.20 6.36
N LEU A 26 13.74 38.29 5.62
CA LEU A 26 14.41 37.13 5.02
C LEU A 26 14.91 36.11 6.07
N ALA A 27 15.44 36.59 7.20
CA ALA A 27 15.84 35.71 8.31
C ALA A 27 14.63 34.98 8.93
N THR A 28 13.50 35.67 9.08
CA THR A 28 12.24 35.07 9.55
C THR A 28 11.71 34.03 8.58
N LEU A 29 11.75 34.32 7.28
CA LEU A 29 11.39 33.36 6.23
C LEU A 29 12.36 32.17 6.18
N ALA A 30 13.65 32.33 6.50
CA ALA A 30 14.57 31.19 6.60
C ALA A 30 14.20 30.26 7.78
N ARG A 31 13.78 30.83 8.91
CA ARG A 31 13.25 30.05 10.04
C ARG A 31 11.96 29.33 9.66
N LEU A 32 11.04 30.02 8.98
CA LEU A 32 9.79 29.41 8.50
C LEU A 32 10.05 28.28 7.51
N GLN A 33 11.01 28.42 6.59
CA GLN A 33 11.40 27.33 5.68
C GLN A 33 11.96 26.11 6.40
N ALA A 34 12.73 26.31 7.48
CA ALA A 34 13.25 25.21 8.28
C ALA A 34 12.13 24.42 8.99
N LEU A 35 11.00 25.06 9.25
CA LEU A 35 9.82 24.47 9.89
C LEU A 35 8.85 23.84 8.88
N ASP A 36 8.54 24.57 7.81
CA ASP A 36 7.58 24.17 6.77
C ASP A 36 8.13 24.51 5.37
N PRO A 37 8.99 23.64 4.79
CA PRO A 37 9.64 23.90 3.51
C PRO A 37 8.70 23.80 2.30
N LEU A 38 7.46 23.34 2.48
CA LEU A 38 6.48 23.21 1.39
C LEU A 38 5.43 24.33 1.40
N PHE A 39 5.47 25.23 2.37
CA PHE A 39 4.53 26.33 2.45
C PHE A 39 4.77 27.35 1.34
N SER A 40 3.84 27.50 0.40
CA SER A 40 4.08 28.30 -0.80
C SER A 40 4.15 29.80 -0.53
N ARG A 41 3.36 30.30 0.44
CA ARG A 41 3.27 31.73 0.80
C ARG A 41 4.57 32.28 1.39
N LEU A 42 5.37 31.43 2.02
CA LEU A 42 6.74 31.73 2.43
C LEU A 42 7.57 32.21 1.21
N TYR A 43 7.56 31.42 0.14
CA TYR A 43 8.34 31.71 -1.06
C TYR A 43 7.81 32.92 -1.81
N GLN A 44 6.48 33.11 -1.83
CA GLN A 44 5.86 34.33 -2.35
C GLN A 44 6.37 35.57 -1.59
N GLU A 45 6.36 35.52 -0.26
CA GLU A 45 6.82 36.65 0.56
C GLU A 45 8.33 36.89 0.44
N ARG A 46 9.11 35.84 0.23
CA ARG A 46 10.54 35.95 -0.10
C ARG A 46 10.75 36.64 -1.44
N GLY A 47 9.96 36.28 -2.45
CA GLY A 47 9.93 36.96 -3.74
C GLY A 47 9.66 38.46 -3.58
N HIS A 48 8.66 38.84 -2.78
CA HIS A 48 8.36 40.24 -2.48
C HIS A 48 9.54 40.97 -1.83
N CYS A 49 10.29 40.31 -0.93
CA CYS A 49 11.49 40.86 -0.32
C CYS A 49 12.58 41.14 -1.37
N HIS A 50 12.85 40.20 -2.27
CA HIS A 50 13.87 40.38 -3.31
C HIS A 50 13.49 41.44 -4.36
N VAL A 51 12.19 41.60 -4.65
CA VAL A 51 11.70 42.73 -5.48
C VAL A 51 12.06 44.07 -4.84
N LEU A 52 11.90 44.24 -3.53
CA LEU A 52 12.29 45.47 -2.83
C LEU A 52 13.81 45.69 -2.83
N LEU A 53 14.60 44.62 -2.77
CA LEU A 53 16.05 44.66 -2.90
C LEU A 53 16.52 44.90 -4.34
N ARG A 54 15.61 44.92 -5.33
CA ARG A 54 15.89 44.99 -6.77
C ARG A 54 16.77 43.84 -7.27
N ASP A 55 16.65 42.68 -6.62
CA ASP A 55 17.31 41.44 -7.00
C ASP A 55 16.35 40.59 -7.84
N ALA A 56 16.26 40.90 -9.14
CA ALA A 56 15.32 40.24 -10.05
C ALA A 56 15.56 38.73 -10.19
N PRO A 57 16.81 38.22 -10.28
CA PRO A 57 17.07 36.78 -10.28
C PRO A 57 16.53 36.07 -9.04
N ALA A 58 16.88 36.55 -7.83
CA ALA A 58 16.41 35.90 -6.60
C ALA A 58 14.89 36.02 -6.41
N ALA A 59 14.28 37.12 -6.88
CA ALA A 59 12.83 37.27 -6.90
C ALA A 59 12.15 36.25 -7.82
N ILE A 60 12.68 36.05 -9.04
CA ILE A 60 12.17 35.06 -9.98
C ILE A 60 12.31 33.65 -9.39
N ASP A 61 13.46 33.31 -8.81
CA ASP A 61 13.68 31.99 -8.21
C ASP A 61 12.67 31.71 -7.09
N ALA A 62 12.49 32.67 -6.17
CA ALA A 62 11.55 32.51 -5.07
C ALA A 62 10.08 32.47 -5.54
N LEU A 63 9.67 33.33 -6.48
CA LEU A 63 8.30 33.33 -6.99
C LEU A 63 8.00 32.11 -7.86
N SER A 64 8.98 31.63 -8.63
CA SER A 64 8.86 30.40 -9.41
C SER A 64 8.67 29.20 -8.49
N GLU A 65 9.40 29.14 -7.39
CA GLU A 65 9.21 28.11 -6.37
C GLU A 65 7.83 28.21 -5.70
N ALA A 66 7.36 29.43 -5.41
CA ALA A 66 6.03 29.66 -4.86
C ALA A 66 4.93 29.10 -5.78
N VAL A 67 4.96 29.42 -7.09
CA VAL A 67 3.94 28.94 -8.04
C VAL A 67 4.12 27.47 -8.42
N ARG A 68 5.32 26.91 -8.26
CA ARG A 68 5.58 25.47 -8.39
C ARG A 68 4.90 24.68 -7.27
N LEU A 69 4.96 25.20 -6.03
CA LEU A 69 4.28 24.61 -4.87
C LEU A 69 2.77 24.87 -4.90
N ASN A 70 2.36 26.09 -5.23
CA ASN A 70 0.97 26.52 -5.28
C ASN A 70 0.69 27.31 -6.56
N PRO A 71 0.19 26.65 -7.62
CA PRO A 71 -0.11 27.31 -8.89
C PRO A 71 -1.27 28.33 -8.81
N THR A 72 -1.95 28.43 -7.67
CA THR A 72 -3.12 29.31 -7.47
C THR A 72 -2.79 30.58 -6.69
N LEU A 73 -1.61 31.15 -6.95
CA LEU A 73 -1.14 32.42 -6.39
C LEU A 73 -1.15 33.54 -7.45
N PRO A 74 -2.27 34.28 -7.64
CA PRO A 74 -2.35 35.33 -8.65
C PRO A 74 -1.28 36.41 -8.51
N ALA A 75 -0.94 36.80 -7.27
CA ALA A 75 0.08 37.81 -7.00
C ALA A 75 1.47 37.37 -7.49
N SER A 76 1.84 36.10 -7.29
CA SER A 76 3.11 35.56 -7.76
C SER A 76 3.18 35.50 -9.28
N TRP A 77 2.10 35.06 -9.94
CA TRP A 77 2.05 35.05 -11.41
C TRP A 77 2.13 36.46 -12.01
N ASP A 78 1.44 37.43 -11.42
CA ASP A 78 1.50 38.84 -11.84
C ASP A 78 2.92 39.42 -11.72
N MET A 79 3.62 39.13 -10.61
CA MET A 79 5.00 39.58 -10.44
C MET A 79 5.99 38.85 -11.36
N LEU A 80 5.85 37.54 -11.55
CA LEU A 80 6.69 36.79 -12.49
C LEU A 80 6.54 37.34 -13.91
N GLU A 81 5.31 37.58 -14.35
CA GLU A 81 5.01 38.18 -15.65
C GLU A 81 5.77 39.51 -15.85
N GLN A 82 5.67 40.42 -14.88
CA GLN A 82 6.33 41.72 -14.93
C GLN A 82 7.86 41.60 -14.93
N LEU A 83 8.41 40.71 -14.09
CA LEU A 83 9.86 40.49 -13.99
C LEU A 83 10.43 39.88 -15.27
N TYR A 84 9.78 38.86 -15.84
CA TYR A 84 10.19 38.26 -17.11
C TYR A 84 10.10 39.27 -18.27
N ARG A 85 9.03 40.08 -18.31
CA ARG A 85 8.88 41.14 -19.32
C ARG A 85 10.00 42.17 -19.20
N MET A 86 10.37 42.58 -17.98
CA MET A 86 11.47 43.51 -17.74
C MET A 86 12.83 42.95 -18.18
N LEU A 87 13.07 41.65 -17.99
CA LEU A 87 14.29 40.97 -18.42
C LEU A 87 14.30 40.55 -19.89
N GLY A 88 13.20 40.76 -20.63
CA GLY A 88 13.08 40.41 -22.04
C GLY A 88 12.74 38.93 -22.33
N ASP A 89 12.44 38.13 -21.31
CA ASP A 89 11.97 36.75 -21.47
C ASP A 89 10.48 36.73 -21.83
N THR A 90 10.20 37.02 -23.10
CA THR A 90 8.83 37.10 -23.62
C THR A 90 8.07 35.79 -23.53
N ALA A 91 8.76 34.64 -23.57
CA ALA A 91 8.13 33.33 -23.50
C ALA A 91 7.58 33.06 -22.09
N GLN A 92 8.40 33.26 -21.06
CA GLN A 92 7.97 33.06 -19.67
C GLN A 92 6.96 34.12 -19.22
N ALA A 93 7.10 35.37 -19.68
CA ALA A 93 6.11 36.42 -19.43
C ALA A 93 4.74 36.05 -19.99
N THR A 94 4.67 35.54 -21.23
CA THR A 94 3.42 35.10 -21.86
C THR A 94 2.78 33.96 -21.07
N MET A 95 3.56 32.95 -20.69
CA MET A 95 3.08 31.84 -19.87
C MET A 95 2.50 32.32 -18.53
N ALA A 96 3.20 33.21 -17.82
CA ALA A 96 2.72 33.75 -16.55
C ALA A 96 1.42 34.56 -16.73
N ALA A 97 1.31 35.34 -17.80
CA ALA A 97 0.10 36.08 -18.14
C ALA A 97 -1.10 35.16 -18.42
N GLU A 98 -0.90 34.06 -19.16
CA GLU A 98 -1.93 33.06 -19.44
C GLU A 98 -2.42 32.38 -18.15
N ARG A 99 -1.50 32.00 -17.25
CA ARG A 99 -1.86 31.42 -15.95
C ARG A 99 -2.67 32.39 -15.10
N LEU A 100 -2.25 33.65 -15.05
CA LEU A 100 -2.96 34.70 -14.32
C LEU A 100 -4.37 34.95 -14.90
N ALA A 101 -4.50 34.93 -16.23
CA ALA A 101 -5.79 35.09 -16.90
C ALA A 101 -6.77 33.97 -16.54
N ILE A 102 -6.30 32.71 -16.50
CA ILE A 102 -7.10 31.56 -16.05
C ILE A 102 -7.58 31.77 -14.61
N LEU A 103 -6.70 32.16 -13.70
CA LEU A 103 -7.08 32.39 -12.29
C LEU A 103 -8.10 33.52 -12.13
N ARG A 104 -8.00 34.58 -12.93
CA ARG A 104 -8.94 35.71 -12.90
C ARG A 104 -10.34 35.36 -13.42
N GLN A 105 -10.48 34.28 -14.20
CA GLN A 105 -11.77 33.79 -14.68
C GLN A 105 -12.48 32.89 -13.65
N LEU A 106 -11.76 32.37 -12.66
CA LEU A 106 -12.33 31.53 -11.61
C LEU A 106 -13.00 32.39 -10.52
N PRO A 107 -14.04 31.86 -9.85
CA PRO A 107 -14.60 32.53 -8.67
C PRO A 107 -13.51 32.75 -7.61
N PRO A 108 -13.43 33.94 -6.98
CA PRO A 108 -12.41 34.24 -5.98
C PRO A 108 -12.34 33.22 -4.84
N GLN A 109 -13.49 32.73 -4.38
CA GLN A 109 -13.59 31.71 -3.34
C GLN A 109 -12.94 30.39 -3.77
N VAL A 110 -13.08 30.00 -5.05
CA VAL A 110 -12.45 28.79 -5.61
C VAL A 110 -10.93 28.95 -5.69
N VAL A 111 -10.44 30.15 -6.03
CA VAL A 111 -8.99 30.43 -6.02
C VAL A 111 -8.43 30.37 -4.59
N VAL A 112 -9.12 31.00 -3.63
CA VAL A 112 -8.71 30.99 -2.22
C VAL A 112 -8.71 29.57 -1.65
N ALA A 113 -9.77 28.79 -1.88
CA ALA A 113 -9.85 27.41 -1.41
C ALA A 113 -8.78 26.52 -2.04
N ASN A 114 -8.46 26.68 -3.33
CA ASN A 114 -7.35 25.94 -3.94
C ASN A 114 -6.00 26.33 -3.34
N SER A 115 -5.79 27.61 -3.04
CA SER A 115 -4.54 28.08 -2.44
C SER A 115 -4.35 27.48 -1.04
N LEU A 116 -5.40 27.50 -0.21
CA LEU A 116 -5.41 26.86 1.11
C LEU A 116 -5.16 25.35 1.00
N PHE A 117 -5.85 24.67 0.08
CA PHE A 117 -5.65 23.24 -0.16
C PHE A 117 -4.20 22.91 -0.52
N ALA A 118 -3.56 23.69 -1.40
CA ALA A 118 -2.16 23.49 -1.79
C ALA A 118 -1.16 23.69 -0.63
N ASP A 119 -1.50 24.53 0.35
CA ASP A 119 -0.70 24.75 1.58
C ASP A 119 -1.06 23.78 2.73
N GLY A 120 -1.90 22.78 2.46
CA GLY A 120 -2.32 21.74 3.41
C GLY A 120 -3.43 22.17 4.38
N ASP A 121 -4.05 23.34 4.16
CA ASP A 121 -5.11 23.89 5.01
C ASP A 121 -6.49 23.30 4.69
N LEU A 122 -6.63 21.99 4.86
CA LEU A 122 -7.81 21.24 4.43
C LEU A 122 -9.11 21.77 5.06
N SER A 123 -9.12 22.05 6.36
CA SER A 123 -10.33 22.54 7.05
C SER A 123 -10.78 23.92 6.57
N ALA A 124 -9.85 24.86 6.42
CA ALA A 124 -10.15 26.20 5.94
C ALA A 124 -10.55 26.19 4.45
N ALA A 125 -9.89 25.36 3.64
CA ALA A 125 -10.27 25.14 2.24
C ALA A 125 -11.68 24.55 2.12
N GLU A 126 -12.04 23.60 2.99
CA GLU A 126 -13.37 22.98 3.03
C GLU A 126 -14.45 24.00 3.39
N GLU A 127 -14.22 24.84 4.39
CA GLU A 127 -15.18 25.89 4.79
C GLU A 127 -15.48 26.85 3.64
N VAL A 128 -14.43 27.41 3.03
CA VAL A 128 -14.57 28.36 1.91
C VAL A 128 -15.30 27.74 0.72
N ILE A 129 -14.96 26.50 0.34
CA ILE A 129 -15.57 25.88 -0.84
C ILE A 129 -17.01 25.42 -0.58
N ARG A 130 -17.32 24.95 0.64
CA ARG A 130 -18.69 24.58 1.01
C ARG A 130 -19.60 25.79 1.05
N ASP A 131 -19.11 26.92 1.55
CA ASP A 131 -19.87 28.18 1.55
C ASP A 131 -20.17 28.63 0.12
N TYR A 132 -19.19 28.59 -0.78
CA TYR A 132 -19.41 28.88 -2.21
C TYR A 132 -20.45 27.94 -2.85
N LEU A 133 -20.36 26.64 -2.55
CA LEU A 133 -21.29 25.63 -3.07
C LEU A 133 -22.73 25.75 -2.50
N ARG A 134 -22.96 26.51 -1.42
CA ARG A 134 -24.34 26.81 -0.98
C ARG A 134 -25.05 27.74 -1.97
N ASP A 135 -24.29 28.62 -2.63
CA ASP A 135 -24.83 29.58 -3.59
C ASP A 135 -24.81 29.01 -5.04
N ASP A 136 -23.74 28.31 -5.41
CA ASP A 136 -23.54 27.70 -6.74
C ASP A 136 -23.21 26.20 -6.62
N GLY A 137 -24.22 25.41 -6.24
CA GLY A 137 -24.07 23.99 -5.92
C GLY A 137 -23.74 23.07 -7.10
N ASP A 138 -23.87 23.56 -8.34
CA ASP A 138 -23.60 22.79 -9.56
C ASP A 138 -22.23 23.11 -10.20
N ASN A 139 -21.43 23.96 -9.57
CA ASN A 139 -20.12 24.32 -10.08
C ASN A 139 -19.16 23.13 -10.08
N VAL A 140 -18.94 22.54 -11.26
CA VAL A 140 -18.11 21.33 -11.43
C VAL A 140 -16.66 21.53 -10.96
N GLY A 141 -16.10 22.73 -11.07
CA GLY A 141 -14.75 23.05 -10.59
C GLY A 141 -14.67 23.06 -9.06
N ALA A 142 -15.66 23.66 -8.40
CA ALA A 142 -15.75 23.70 -6.94
C ALA A 142 -16.06 22.32 -6.34
N LEU A 143 -16.95 21.54 -6.97
CA LEU A 143 -17.25 20.16 -6.57
C LEU A 143 -16.02 19.25 -6.69
N ARG A 144 -15.24 19.39 -7.77
CA ARG A 144 -13.96 18.67 -7.92
C ARG A 144 -12.96 19.05 -6.83
N LEU A 145 -12.85 20.33 -6.48
CA LEU A 145 -11.98 20.78 -5.38
C LEU A 145 -12.43 20.18 -4.04
N LEU A 146 -13.73 20.24 -3.74
CA LEU A 146 -14.29 19.62 -2.54
C LEU A 146 -13.97 18.13 -2.49
N ALA A 147 -14.10 17.40 -3.61
CA ALA A 147 -13.75 15.98 -3.67
C ALA A 147 -12.27 15.72 -3.37
N ARG A 148 -11.35 16.56 -3.88
CA ARG A 148 -9.91 16.47 -3.56
C ARG A 148 -9.64 16.72 -2.08
N ILE A 149 -10.32 17.70 -1.48
CA ILE A 149 -10.26 17.95 -0.03
C ILE A 149 -10.78 16.74 0.76
N ARG A 150 -11.94 16.18 0.40
CA ARG A 150 -12.49 14.98 1.05
C ARG A 150 -11.54 13.79 0.94
N LYS A 151 -10.90 13.59 -0.21
CA LYS A 151 -9.89 12.54 -0.41
C LYS A 151 -8.70 12.70 0.55
N ASP A 152 -8.15 13.91 0.67
CA ASP A 152 -6.99 14.16 1.55
C ASP A 152 -7.38 14.15 3.04
N CYS A 153 -8.66 14.32 3.35
CA CYS A 153 -9.26 14.04 4.67
C CYS A 153 -9.63 12.55 4.89
N ASP A 154 -9.25 11.64 3.98
CA ASP A 154 -9.57 10.21 4.00
C ASP A 154 -11.09 9.87 3.94
N ALA A 155 -11.92 10.84 3.54
CA ALA A 155 -13.36 10.67 3.30
C ALA A 155 -13.62 10.20 1.85
N LEU A 156 -13.11 9.01 1.52
CA LEU A 156 -13.06 8.50 0.14
C LEU A 156 -14.44 8.29 -0.49
N ASP A 157 -15.44 7.84 0.26
CA ASP A 157 -16.79 7.59 -0.27
C ASP A 157 -17.49 8.89 -0.69
N GLU A 158 -17.30 9.97 0.08
CA GLU A 158 -17.80 11.29 -0.29
C GLU A 158 -17.05 11.85 -1.50
N ALA A 159 -15.73 11.68 -1.54
CA ALA A 159 -14.91 12.09 -2.69
C ALA A 159 -15.37 11.37 -3.98
N GLU A 160 -15.62 10.07 -3.91
CA GLU A 160 -16.11 9.25 -5.01
C GLU A 160 -17.49 9.74 -5.50
N ALA A 161 -18.44 9.95 -4.57
CA ALA A 161 -19.78 10.42 -4.89
C ALA A 161 -19.75 11.80 -5.57
N LEU A 162 -18.93 12.72 -5.06
CA LEU A 162 -18.74 14.05 -5.66
C LEU A 162 -18.15 13.96 -7.07
N LEU A 163 -17.09 13.16 -7.26
CA LEU A 163 -16.42 13.03 -8.56
C LEU A 163 -17.31 12.34 -9.60
N LYS A 164 -18.08 11.33 -9.20
CA LYS A 164 -19.09 10.72 -10.07
C LYS A 164 -20.12 11.77 -10.51
N SER A 165 -20.63 12.56 -9.56
CA SER A 165 -21.57 13.65 -9.84
C SER A 165 -20.99 14.73 -10.76
N VAL A 166 -19.68 15.01 -10.67
CA VAL A 166 -18.97 15.91 -11.60
C VAL A 166 -18.92 15.30 -13.00
N LEU A 167 -18.57 14.02 -13.13
CA LEU A 167 -18.43 13.34 -14.42
C LEU A 167 -19.77 13.07 -15.11
N ASP A 168 -20.85 12.92 -14.35
CA ASP A 168 -22.21 12.84 -14.89
C ASP A 168 -22.61 14.17 -15.59
N ARG A 169 -22.13 15.31 -15.08
CA ARG A 169 -22.38 16.65 -15.65
C ARG A 169 -21.37 17.03 -16.74
N ALA A 170 -20.11 16.65 -16.57
CA ALA A 170 -19.02 17.01 -17.46
C ALA A 170 -18.14 15.77 -17.79
N PRO A 171 -18.59 14.89 -18.70
CA PRO A 171 -17.89 13.64 -19.01
C PRO A 171 -16.46 13.85 -19.53
N ASP A 172 -16.20 14.93 -20.26
CA ASP A 172 -14.89 15.22 -20.85
C ASP A 172 -13.96 16.00 -19.88
N TYR A 173 -14.35 16.15 -18.61
CA TYR A 173 -13.49 16.81 -17.62
C TYR A 173 -12.37 15.87 -17.15
N HIS A 174 -11.32 15.74 -17.98
CA HIS A 174 -10.20 14.81 -17.77
C HIS A 174 -9.55 14.92 -16.39
N ALA A 175 -9.39 16.14 -15.86
CA ALA A 175 -8.80 16.36 -14.55
C ALA A 175 -9.66 15.78 -13.41
N ALA A 176 -10.99 15.85 -13.51
CA ALA A 176 -11.90 15.20 -12.57
C ALA A 176 -11.88 13.67 -12.73
N ARG A 177 -11.78 13.17 -13.96
CA ARG A 177 -11.68 11.72 -14.22
C ARG A 177 -10.40 11.11 -13.65
N LEU A 178 -9.28 11.83 -13.70
CA LEU A 178 -8.05 11.40 -13.06
C LEU A 178 -8.19 11.36 -11.53
N ASP A 179 -8.75 12.40 -10.91
CA ASP A 179 -9.01 12.41 -9.46
C ASP A 179 -9.96 11.25 -9.07
N TYR A 180 -10.95 10.94 -9.90
CA TYR A 180 -11.86 9.81 -9.69
C TYR A 180 -11.12 8.48 -9.70
N ALA A 181 -10.27 8.25 -10.71
CA ALA A 181 -9.43 7.08 -10.77
C ALA A 181 -8.49 6.95 -9.56
N MET A 182 -7.94 8.05 -9.06
CA MET A 182 -7.10 8.06 -7.85
C MET A 182 -7.87 7.63 -6.61
N VAL A 183 -9.10 8.15 -6.42
CA VAL A 183 -9.98 7.74 -5.31
C VAL A 183 -10.31 6.25 -5.41
N LEU A 184 -10.65 5.77 -6.61
CA LEU A 184 -10.91 4.34 -6.86
C LEU A 184 -9.68 3.47 -6.54
N LEU A 185 -8.46 3.92 -6.87
CA LEU A 185 -7.23 3.23 -6.51
C LEU A 185 -7.02 3.16 -4.99
N GLN A 186 -7.28 4.25 -4.26
CA GLN A 186 -7.18 4.29 -2.81
C GLN A 186 -8.22 3.39 -2.12
N GLN A 187 -9.44 3.33 -2.68
CA GLN A 187 -10.48 2.38 -2.27
C GLN A 187 -10.25 0.94 -2.79
N GLN A 188 -9.13 0.68 -3.47
CA GLN A 188 -8.78 -0.63 -4.04
C GLN A 188 -9.74 -1.16 -5.12
N LYS A 189 -10.55 -0.27 -5.72
CA LYS A 189 -11.44 -0.53 -6.86
C LYS A 189 -10.65 -0.52 -8.18
N HIS A 190 -9.65 -1.39 -8.28
CA HIS A 190 -8.65 -1.35 -9.36
C HIS A 190 -9.23 -1.54 -10.77
N LEU A 191 -10.30 -2.32 -10.92
CA LEU A 191 -10.94 -2.53 -12.23
C LEU A 191 -11.55 -1.23 -12.77
N GLN A 192 -12.32 -0.55 -11.93
CA GLN A 192 -12.96 0.72 -12.26
C GLN A 192 -11.88 1.78 -12.52
N ALA A 193 -10.86 1.86 -11.66
CA ALA A 193 -9.73 2.76 -11.88
C ALA A 193 -9.06 2.54 -13.24
N ARG A 194 -8.82 1.28 -13.64
CA ARG A 194 -8.24 0.98 -14.96
C ARG A 194 -9.12 1.46 -16.10
N GLN A 195 -10.45 1.31 -16.00
CA GLN A 195 -11.38 1.77 -17.01
C GLN A 195 -11.31 3.30 -17.15
N GLU A 196 -11.39 4.02 -16.03
CA GLU A 196 -11.36 5.48 -16.01
C GLU A 196 -10.04 6.06 -16.56
N VAL A 197 -8.90 5.49 -16.17
CA VAL A 197 -7.60 5.92 -16.72
C VAL A 197 -7.43 5.47 -18.18
N GLY A 198 -8.01 4.34 -18.56
CA GLY A 198 -8.04 3.87 -19.95
C GLY A 198 -8.74 4.88 -20.88
N HIS A 199 -9.80 5.54 -20.41
CA HIS A 199 -10.46 6.62 -21.17
C HIS A 199 -9.50 7.80 -21.38
N LEU A 200 -8.76 8.19 -20.34
CA LEU A 200 -7.78 9.27 -20.41
C LEU A 200 -6.64 8.97 -21.40
N LEU A 201 -6.13 7.72 -21.38
CA LEU A 201 -5.13 7.25 -22.33
C LEU A 201 -5.65 7.15 -23.77
N GLY A 202 -6.96 7.01 -23.97
CA GLY A 202 -7.57 7.11 -25.30
C GLY A 202 -7.41 8.50 -25.94
N HIS A 203 -7.35 9.56 -25.11
CA HIS A 203 -7.15 10.94 -25.57
C HIS A 203 -5.69 11.35 -25.65
N ASP A 204 -4.88 10.96 -24.66
CA ASP A 204 -3.44 11.27 -24.61
C ASP A 204 -2.64 10.00 -24.25
N PRO A 205 -2.29 9.17 -25.26
CA PRO A 205 -1.71 7.84 -25.06
C PRO A 205 -0.31 7.82 -24.43
N ASP A 206 0.38 8.95 -24.46
CA ASP A 206 1.75 9.11 -23.95
C ASP A 206 1.79 10.01 -22.70
N ASN A 207 0.63 10.38 -22.15
CA ASN A 207 0.56 11.14 -20.92
C ASN A 207 1.17 10.34 -19.75
N ARG A 208 2.29 10.84 -19.21
CA ARG A 208 3.04 10.15 -18.14
C ARG A 208 2.21 9.93 -16.88
N GLU A 209 1.37 10.90 -16.52
CA GLU A 209 0.55 10.82 -15.32
C GLU A 209 -0.53 9.73 -15.47
N TYR A 210 -1.19 9.68 -16.63
CA TYR A 210 -2.18 8.63 -16.92
C TYR A 210 -1.52 7.25 -16.96
N LEU A 211 -0.36 7.11 -17.62
CA LEU A 211 0.38 5.85 -17.67
C LEU A 211 0.75 5.35 -16.26
N LYS A 212 1.15 6.23 -15.35
CA LYS A 212 1.45 5.87 -13.94
C LYS A 212 0.23 5.28 -13.22
N HIS A 213 -0.93 5.92 -13.35
CA HIS A 213 -2.16 5.48 -12.67
C HIS A 213 -2.74 4.21 -13.31
N TYR A 214 -2.62 4.07 -14.63
CA TYR A 214 -2.96 2.85 -15.35
C TYR A 214 -2.08 1.69 -14.89
N GLY A 215 -0.77 1.93 -14.75
CA GLY A 215 0.18 0.97 -14.20
C GLY A 215 -0.22 0.51 -12.79
N ALA A 216 -0.56 1.44 -11.90
CA ALA A 216 -1.02 1.11 -10.54
C ALA A 216 -2.30 0.26 -10.54
N ALA A 217 -3.27 0.58 -11.40
CA ALA A 217 -4.50 -0.21 -11.55
C ALA A 217 -4.20 -1.62 -12.07
N CYS A 218 -3.35 -1.74 -13.08
CA CYS A 218 -2.92 -3.02 -13.65
C CYS A 218 -2.15 -3.87 -12.63
N VAL A 219 -1.27 -3.28 -11.81
CA VAL A 219 -0.58 -4.00 -10.72
C VAL A 219 -1.59 -4.57 -9.72
N GLY A 220 -2.57 -3.78 -9.28
CA GLY A 220 -3.64 -4.22 -8.36
C GLY A 220 -4.50 -5.36 -8.93
N LEU A 221 -4.88 -5.26 -10.20
CA LEU A 221 -5.60 -6.32 -10.94
C LEU A 221 -4.75 -7.53 -11.27
N GLY A 222 -3.45 -7.30 -11.31
CA GLY A 222 -2.47 -8.29 -11.58
C GLY A 222 -2.04 -8.51 -13.01
N ASP A 223 -2.33 -7.56 -13.87
CA ASP A 223 -1.86 -7.48 -15.23
C ASP A 223 -0.44 -6.92 -15.28
N HIS A 224 0.56 -7.76 -15.05
CA HIS A 224 1.97 -7.32 -15.04
C HIS A 224 2.59 -7.19 -16.43
N GLU A 225 2.12 -7.93 -17.45
CA GLU A 225 2.67 -7.79 -18.81
C GLU A 225 2.42 -6.39 -19.42
N PRO A 226 1.19 -5.83 -19.40
CA PRO A 226 0.98 -4.46 -19.87
C PRO A 226 1.80 -3.42 -19.10
N VAL A 227 2.10 -3.69 -17.83
CA VAL A 227 2.90 -2.81 -16.96
C VAL A 227 4.38 -2.83 -17.36
N ILE A 228 4.91 -4.00 -17.75
CA ILE A 228 6.29 -4.14 -18.23
C ILE A 228 6.49 -3.29 -19.49
N ASP A 229 5.60 -3.43 -20.48
CA ASP A 229 5.63 -2.66 -21.72
C ASP A 229 5.49 -1.16 -21.48
N LEU A 230 4.60 -0.78 -20.55
CA LEU A 230 4.37 0.61 -20.16
C LEU A 230 5.62 1.25 -19.56
N TYR A 231 6.30 0.58 -18.63
CA TYR A 231 7.54 1.12 -18.06
C TYR A 231 8.69 1.14 -19.07
N GLU A 232 8.73 0.19 -20.01
CA GLU A 232 9.70 0.23 -21.11
C GLU A 232 9.49 1.44 -22.02
N ARG A 233 8.23 1.76 -22.38
CA ARG A 233 7.89 2.99 -23.12
C ARG A 233 8.29 4.25 -22.36
N LEU A 234 7.99 4.32 -21.06
CA LEU A 234 8.35 5.48 -20.23
C LEU A 234 9.86 5.67 -20.10
N LEU A 235 10.63 4.58 -20.08
CA LEU A 235 12.10 4.59 -20.08
C LEU A 235 12.68 4.99 -21.45
N ALA A 236 12.00 4.67 -22.55
CA ALA A 236 12.41 5.06 -23.90
C ALA A 236 12.13 6.55 -24.20
N GLY A 237 11.04 7.11 -23.64
CA GLY A 237 10.56 8.48 -23.88
C GLY A 237 11.33 9.61 -23.18
N GLN A 238 12.65 9.48 -23.02
CA GLN A 238 13.54 10.38 -22.27
C GLN A 238 13.09 10.68 -20.82
N PRO A 239 13.57 9.93 -19.83
CA PRO A 239 13.36 10.23 -18.42
C PRO A 239 13.88 11.62 -18.06
N GLN A 240 13.12 12.35 -17.23
CA GLN A 240 13.37 13.72 -16.79
C GLN A 240 14.52 13.81 -15.78
N SER A 241 14.83 12.72 -15.06
CA SER A 241 15.89 12.70 -14.06
C SER A 241 16.44 11.29 -13.80
N GLY A 242 17.61 11.20 -13.17
CA GLY A 242 18.15 9.93 -12.68
C GLY A 242 17.26 9.25 -11.63
N ALA A 243 16.55 10.04 -10.81
CA ALA A 243 15.59 9.51 -9.84
C ALA A 243 14.41 8.82 -10.56
N GLU A 244 13.88 9.42 -11.62
CA GLU A 244 12.81 8.81 -12.41
C GLU A 244 13.28 7.52 -13.11
N VAL A 245 14.52 7.49 -13.62
CA VAL A 245 15.11 6.25 -14.14
C VAL A 245 15.14 5.16 -13.06
N ALA A 246 15.56 5.51 -11.85
CA ALA A 246 15.63 4.57 -10.74
C ALA A 246 14.24 3.99 -10.40
N ASP A 247 13.22 4.83 -10.34
CA ASP A 247 11.83 4.43 -10.04
C ASP A 247 11.23 3.54 -11.13
N LEU A 248 11.34 3.95 -12.41
CA LEU A 248 10.80 3.16 -13.52
C LEU A 248 11.45 1.79 -13.63
N ARG A 249 12.78 1.72 -13.44
CA ARG A 249 13.52 0.44 -13.40
C ARG A 249 13.07 -0.42 -12.22
N LEU A 250 12.91 0.16 -11.03
CA LEU A 250 12.41 -0.57 -9.86
C LEU A 250 11.02 -1.16 -10.11
N TRP A 251 10.08 -0.36 -10.63
CA TRP A 251 8.71 -0.80 -10.87
C TRP A 251 8.64 -1.88 -11.95
N ARG A 252 9.42 -1.74 -13.04
CA ARG A 252 9.54 -2.79 -14.07
C ARG A 252 10.15 -4.07 -13.51
N ALA A 253 11.21 -3.97 -12.71
CA ALA A 253 11.81 -5.12 -12.04
C ALA A 253 10.82 -5.85 -11.12
N ASN A 254 9.96 -5.10 -10.41
CA ASN A 254 8.90 -5.69 -9.58
C ASN A 254 7.85 -6.44 -10.39
N ALA A 255 7.44 -5.92 -11.55
CA ALA A 255 6.53 -6.61 -12.46
C ALA A 255 7.18 -7.86 -13.09
N LEU A 256 8.42 -7.74 -13.56
CA LEU A 256 9.22 -8.85 -14.12
C LEU A 256 9.42 -9.98 -13.11
N LYS A 257 9.67 -9.65 -11.83
CA LYS A 257 9.75 -10.64 -10.74
C LYS A 257 8.46 -11.46 -10.65
N VAL A 258 7.30 -10.82 -10.70
CA VAL A 258 6.00 -11.47 -10.53
C VAL A 258 5.64 -12.37 -11.73
N THR A 259 6.09 -12.03 -12.93
CA THR A 259 5.92 -12.86 -14.15
C THR A 259 6.98 -13.96 -14.29
N GLY A 260 7.99 -13.99 -13.41
CA GLY A 260 9.06 -14.98 -13.43
C GLY A 260 10.23 -14.66 -14.38
N ARG A 261 10.27 -13.44 -14.94
CA ARG A 261 11.36 -12.93 -15.80
C ARG A 261 12.54 -12.43 -14.95
N GLN A 262 13.13 -13.35 -14.19
CA GLN A 262 14.06 -13.05 -13.10
C GLN A 262 15.36 -12.37 -13.54
N GLN A 263 15.97 -12.82 -14.64
CA GLN A 263 17.23 -12.24 -15.10
C GLN A 263 17.05 -10.77 -15.50
N GLU A 264 15.93 -10.45 -16.15
CA GLU A 264 15.57 -9.08 -16.50
C GLU A 264 15.26 -8.25 -15.26
N ALA A 265 14.54 -8.82 -14.28
CA ALA A 265 14.30 -8.16 -13.00
C ALA A 265 15.62 -7.80 -12.28
N VAL A 266 16.59 -8.73 -12.23
CA VAL A 266 17.92 -8.49 -11.65
C VAL A 266 18.65 -7.37 -12.41
N ALA A 267 18.61 -7.39 -13.74
CA ALA A 267 19.23 -6.35 -14.56
C ALA A 267 18.64 -4.96 -14.27
N ASP A 268 17.31 -4.88 -14.12
CA ASP A 268 16.63 -3.61 -13.81
C ASP A 268 16.87 -3.13 -12.38
N TYR A 269 16.88 -4.00 -11.37
CA TYR A 269 17.27 -3.58 -10.02
C TYR A 269 18.69 -3.03 -10.00
N ARG A 270 19.62 -3.65 -10.72
CA ARG A 270 21.01 -3.15 -10.83
C ARG A 270 21.07 -1.81 -11.56
N ALA A 271 20.30 -1.63 -12.63
CA ALA A 271 20.21 -0.36 -13.36
C ALA A 271 19.57 0.75 -12.49
N SER A 272 18.57 0.41 -11.67
CA SER A 272 17.97 1.30 -10.69
C SER A 272 19.02 1.79 -9.68
N LEU A 273 19.82 0.87 -9.13
CA LEU A 273 20.91 1.16 -8.19
C LEU A 273 22.09 1.93 -8.82
N MET A 274 22.28 1.85 -10.14
CA MET A 274 23.25 2.72 -10.83
C MET A 274 22.77 4.17 -10.91
N ALA A 275 21.47 4.38 -11.08
CA ALA A 275 20.89 5.72 -11.14
C ALA A 275 20.73 6.35 -9.74
N ARG A 276 20.41 5.53 -8.72
CA ARG A 276 20.30 5.96 -7.32
C ARG A 276 20.95 4.92 -6.37
N PRO A 277 22.23 5.10 -6.00
CA PRO A 277 22.97 4.11 -5.20
C PRO A 277 22.46 3.88 -3.77
N ASP A 278 21.80 4.88 -3.18
CA ASP A 278 21.19 4.84 -1.84
C ASP A 278 19.74 4.34 -1.86
N TYR A 279 19.25 3.84 -3.00
CA TYR A 279 17.86 3.40 -3.14
C TYR A 279 17.61 2.08 -2.41
N GLY A 280 17.31 2.17 -1.13
CA GLY A 280 17.19 1.04 -0.22
C GLY A 280 16.17 0.02 -0.71
N VAL A 281 15.01 0.47 -1.19
CA VAL A 281 13.97 -0.44 -1.71
C VAL A 281 14.45 -1.29 -2.89
N ALA A 282 15.38 -0.79 -3.72
CA ALA A 282 15.95 -1.56 -4.83
C ALA A 282 16.94 -2.63 -4.31
N TRP A 283 17.79 -2.28 -3.34
CA TRP A 283 18.66 -3.25 -2.64
C TRP A 283 17.84 -4.36 -1.97
N PHE A 284 16.80 -3.97 -1.21
CA PHE A 284 15.90 -4.89 -0.56
C PHE A 284 15.17 -5.78 -1.55
N SER A 285 14.62 -5.21 -2.62
CA SER A 285 13.87 -5.98 -3.63
C SER A 285 14.75 -7.00 -4.33
N LEU A 286 16.00 -6.65 -4.64
CA LEU A 286 16.99 -7.55 -5.22
C LEU A 286 17.37 -8.67 -4.23
N ALA A 287 17.60 -8.35 -2.96
CA ALA A 287 17.87 -9.34 -1.91
C ALA A 287 16.68 -10.31 -1.72
N ASN A 288 15.47 -9.78 -1.78
CA ASN A 288 14.23 -10.52 -1.57
C ASN A 288 13.86 -11.43 -2.76
N LEU A 289 14.54 -11.32 -3.91
CA LEU A 289 14.46 -12.33 -4.98
C LEU A 289 15.02 -13.69 -4.53
N LYS A 290 15.85 -13.75 -3.48
CA LYS A 290 16.45 -14.98 -2.90
C LYS A 290 17.33 -15.81 -3.85
N ILE A 291 17.42 -15.45 -5.13
CA ILE A 291 18.29 -16.04 -6.14
C ILE A 291 19.58 -15.25 -6.36
N TYR A 292 19.65 -14.01 -5.85
CA TYR A 292 20.79 -13.13 -6.03
C TYR A 292 21.74 -13.21 -4.83
N ARG A 293 23.04 -13.30 -5.09
CA ARG A 293 24.10 -13.29 -4.08
C ARG A 293 24.95 -12.03 -4.27
N PHE A 294 25.03 -11.20 -3.24
CA PHE A 294 25.77 -9.93 -3.29
C PHE A 294 27.28 -10.13 -3.16
N ALA A 295 28.03 -9.43 -4.00
CA ALA A 295 29.48 -9.34 -3.90
C ALA A 295 29.93 -8.48 -2.70
N ASP A 296 31.17 -8.64 -2.26
CA ASP A 296 31.75 -7.87 -1.14
C ASP A 296 31.61 -6.36 -1.33
N GLY A 297 31.89 -5.88 -2.54
CA GLY A 297 31.78 -4.47 -2.89
C GLY A 297 30.34 -3.94 -2.89
N GLU A 298 29.33 -4.80 -3.07
CA GLU A 298 27.92 -4.41 -2.96
C GLU A 298 27.48 -4.34 -1.50
N ILE A 299 27.89 -5.30 -0.68
CA ILE A 299 27.66 -5.27 0.77
C ILE A 299 28.34 -4.04 1.40
N ALA A 300 29.57 -3.73 1.01
CA ALA A 300 30.27 -2.53 1.47
C ALA A 300 29.52 -1.24 1.10
N ARG A 301 28.97 -1.16 -0.13
CA ARG A 301 28.15 -0.03 -0.58
C ARG A 301 26.84 0.09 0.21
N MET A 302 26.14 -1.02 0.45
CA MET A 302 24.93 -1.04 1.28
C MET A 302 25.22 -0.56 2.71
N ARG A 303 26.32 -1.01 3.33
CA ARG A 303 26.74 -0.55 4.67
C ARG A 303 27.02 0.95 4.69
N ALA A 304 27.75 1.46 3.70
CA ALA A 304 28.05 2.88 3.59
C ALA A 304 26.78 3.71 3.43
N ALA A 305 25.85 3.29 2.57
CA ALA A 305 24.56 3.95 2.36
C ALA A 305 23.70 3.96 3.63
N GLU A 306 23.60 2.83 4.35
CA GLU A 306 22.81 2.69 5.57
C GLU A 306 23.30 3.64 6.68
N SER A 307 24.63 3.74 6.82
CA SER A 307 25.30 4.62 7.80
C SER A 307 25.33 6.10 7.40
N GLY A 308 24.95 6.43 6.16
CA GLY A 308 25.01 7.79 5.65
C GLY A 308 24.03 8.71 6.37
N PRO A 309 24.39 9.99 6.64
CA PRO A 309 23.50 10.93 7.31
C PRO A 309 22.34 11.41 6.43
N ALA A 310 22.48 11.31 5.10
CA ALA A 310 21.52 11.80 4.12
C ALA A 310 20.50 10.74 3.65
N VAL A 311 20.63 9.48 4.09
CA VAL A 311 19.70 8.41 3.68
C VAL A 311 18.33 8.66 4.30
N GLN A 312 17.28 8.46 3.51
CA GLN A 312 15.91 8.54 3.98
C GLN A 312 15.62 7.40 4.98
N ASP A 313 14.78 7.66 5.98
CA ASP A 313 14.51 6.69 7.06
C ASP A 313 14.01 5.34 6.53
N MET A 314 13.09 5.36 5.56
CA MET A 314 12.59 4.13 4.94
C MET A 314 13.66 3.40 4.12
N ASP A 315 14.51 4.14 3.40
CA ASP A 315 15.65 3.54 2.67
C ASP A 315 16.65 2.89 3.64
N ARG A 316 16.88 3.48 4.82
CA ARG A 316 17.70 2.88 5.88
C ARG A 316 17.12 1.55 6.38
N ILE A 317 15.80 1.50 6.59
CA ILE A 317 15.10 0.25 6.95
C ILE A 317 15.30 -0.79 5.85
N TYR A 318 15.03 -0.45 4.58
CA TYR A 318 15.22 -1.38 3.47
C TYR A 318 16.66 -1.91 3.39
N LEU A 319 17.66 -1.05 3.55
CA LEU A 319 19.08 -1.44 3.56
C LEU A 319 19.41 -2.41 4.70
N CYS A 320 18.85 -2.22 5.90
CA CYS A 320 19.02 -3.15 7.01
C CYS A 320 18.51 -4.56 6.65
N PHE A 321 17.30 -4.67 6.08
CA PHE A 321 16.78 -5.98 5.67
C PHE A 321 17.58 -6.60 4.49
N ALA A 322 18.06 -5.78 3.56
CA ALA A 322 18.92 -6.24 2.47
C ALA A 322 20.26 -6.79 2.98
N LEU A 323 20.90 -6.08 3.92
CA LEU A 323 22.15 -6.49 4.58
C LEU A 323 21.95 -7.74 5.43
N GLY A 324 20.87 -7.80 6.21
CA GLY A 324 20.49 -8.97 6.99
C GLY A 324 20.42 -10.23 6.10
N LYS A 325 19.75 -10.12 4.95
CA LYS A 325 19.64 -11.21 3.97
C LYS A 325 20.96 -11.54 3.29
N ALA A 326 21.74 -10.54 2.88
CA ALA A 326 23.02 -10.75 2.21
C ALA A 326 24.06 -11.46 3.10
N LEU A 327 24.03 -11.19 4.41
CA LEU A 327 24.93 -11.79 5.40
C LEU A 327 24.47 -13.18 5.84
N GLU A 328 23.15 -13.38 5.94
CA GLU A 328 22.56 -14.71 6.12
C GLU A 328 23.01 -15.67 5.01
N ASP A 329 22.99 -15.20 3.77
CA ASP A 329 23.39 -15.99 2.60
C ASP A 329 24.87 -16.41 2.61
N ARG A 330 25.68 -15.78 3.47
CA ARG A 330 27.09 -16.10 3.70
C ARG A 330 27.32 -16.93 4.96
N GLY A 331 26.27 -17.25 5.71
CA GLY A 331 26.35 -17.92 7.01
C GLY A 331 26.85 -17.02 8.14
N ASP A 332 26.97 -15.70 7.93
CA ASP A 332 27.30 -14.74 8.99
C ASP A 332 26.02 -14.34 9.75
N TYR A 333 25.50 -15.30 10.53
CA TYR A 333 24.23 -15.18 11.22
C TYR A 333 24.23 -14.10 12.31
N ALA A 334 25.38 -13.84 12.93
CA ALA A 334 25.51 -12.82 13.97
C ALA A 334 25.37 -11.41 13.38
N SER A 335 26.12 -11.10 12.32
CA SER A 335 25.97 -9.81 11.64
C SER A 335 24.62 -9.69 10.95
N SER A 336 24.10 -10.79 10.40
CA SER A 336 22.74 -10.84 9.83
C SER A 336 21.67 -10.45 10.85
N TRP A 337 21.69 -11.06 12.04
CA TRP A 337 20.76 -10.74 13.11
C TRP A 337 20.84 -9.26 13.51
N HIS A 338 22.05 -8.72 13.66
CA HIS A 338 22.25 -7.31 14.01
C HIS A 338 21.50 -6.37 13.05
N TYR A 339 21.57 -6.61 11.74
CA TYR A 339 20.85 -5.79 10.76
C TYR A 339 19.34 -6.05 10.76
N TYR A 340 18.88 -7.30 10.94
CA TYR A 340 17.44 -7.57 11.08
C TYR A 340 16.86 -6.89 12.33
N GLU A 341 17.52 -7.01 13.48
CA GLU A 341 17.11 -6.36 14.73
C GLU A 341 17.06 -4.84 14.59
N ARG A 342 18.10 -4.23 14.00
CA ARG A 342 18.14 -2.79 13.73
C ARG A 342 17.02 -2.35 12.78
N GLY A 343 16.81 -3.07 11.68
CA GLY A 343 15.74 -2.77 10.72
C GLY A 343 14.36 -2.88 11.35
N ASN A 344 14.13 -3.91 12.16
CA ASN A 344 12.91 -4.08 12.95
C ASN A 344 12.70 -2.93 13.93
N ALA A 345 13.72 -2.54 14.70
CA ALA A 345 13.63 -1.45 15.67
C ALA A 345 13.29 -0.10 15.00
N LEU A 346 13.95 0.22 13.88
CA LEU A 346 13.65 1.43 13.10
C LEU A 346 12.22 1.40 12.55
N ARG A 347 11.79 0.26 11.98
CA ARG A 347 10.43 0.13 11.43
C ARG A 347 9.36 0.20 12.51
N ARG A 348 9.59 -0.43 13.67
CA ARG A 348 8.72 -0.36 14.85
C ARG A 348 8.59 1.06 15.36
N ALA A 349 9.69 1.81 15.46
CA ALA A 349 9.67 3.20 15.93
C ALA A 349 8.91 4.15 14.99
N ALA A 350 8.87 3.84 13.69
CA ALA A 350 8.09 4.58 12.71
C ALA A 350 6.62 4.11 12.60
N GLY A 351 6.29 2.93 13.14
CA GLY A 351 4.96 2.33 13.08
C GLY A 351 4.03 2.84 14.20
N ARG A 352 2.75 2.48 14.09
CA ARG A 352 1.71 2.85 15.07
C ARG A 352 1.02 1.64 15.69
N TYR A 353 1.57 0.45 15.48
CA TYR A 353 1.00 -0.78 16.01
C TYR A 353 0.93 -0.80 17.54
N HIS A 354 -0.27 -1.09 18.04
CA HIS A 354 -0.56 -1.30 19.45
C HIS A 354 -1.18 -2.69 19.64
N PRO A 355 -0.51 -3.63 20.35
CA PRO A 355 -1.03 -4.98 20.60
C PRO A 355 -2.45 -5.00 21.19
N ASP A 356 -2.76 -4.05 22.09
CA ASP A 356 -4.05 -3.96 22.77
C ASP A 356 -5.24 -3.78 21.80
N VAL A 357 -5.02 -3.16 20.65
CA VAL A 357 -6.04 -2.97 19.61
C VAL A 357 -6.44 -4.32 19.02
N ALA A 358 -5.45 -5.14 18.64
CA ALA A 358 -5.67 -6.48 18.13
C ALA A 358 -6.33 -7.39 19.19
N GLU A 359 -5.84 -7.35 20.44
CA GLU A 359 -6.42 -8.11 21.55
C GLU A 359 -7.88 -7.72 21.83
N SER A 360 -8.20 -6.42 21.74
CA SER A 360 -9.55 -5.91 21.90
C SER A 360 -10.48 -6.30 20.75
N CYS A 361 -9.98 -6.22 19.51
CA CYS A 361 -10.69 -6.71 18.33
C CYS A 361 -11.04 -8.20 18.47
N ALA A 362 -10.07 -9.03 18.84
CA ALA A 362 -10.30 -10.46 19.04
C ALA A 362 -11.37 -10.74 20.12
N ARG A 363 -11.38 -9.99 21.22
CA ARG A 363 -12.44 -10.09 22.23
C ARG A 363 -13.83 -9.78 21.65
N ARG A 364 -13.93 -8.70 20.86
CA ARG A 364 -15.20 -8.30 20.23
C ARG A 364 -15.68 -9.32 19.21
N ILE A 365 -14.78 -9.91 18.41
CA ILE A 365 -15.08 -11.02 17.51
C ILE A 365 -15.70 -12.18 18.29
N LYS A 366 -15.03 -12.64 19.36
CA LYS A 366 -15.51 -13.77 20.18
C LYS A 366 -16.84 -13.51 20.86
N GLN A 367 -17.13 -12.24 21.19
CA GLN A 367 -18.41 -11.83 21.77
C GLN A 367 -19.53 -11.75 20.72
N ALA A 368 -19.20 -11.31 19.50
CA ALA A 368 -20.18 -11.10 18.44
C ALA A 368 -20.60 -12.42 17.77
N PHE A 369 -19.65 -13.33 17.59
CA PHE A 369 -19.83 -14.59 16.88
C PHE A 369 -19.87 -15.77 17.85
N THR A 370 -21.06 -16.27 18.16
CA THR A 370 -21.26 -17.47 19.00
C THR A 370 -21.86 -18.61 18.19
N ALA A 371 -21.90 -19.82 18.75
CA ALA A 371 -22.57 -20.95 18.11
C ALA A 371 -24.06 -20.66 17.87
N GLU A 372 -24.74 -20.00 18.82
CA GLU A 372 -26.13 -19.58 18.71
C GLU A 372 -26.32 -18.53 17.61
N PHE A 373 -25.37 -17.59 17.48
CA PHE A 373 -25.40 -16.59 16.44
C PHE A 373 -25.41 -17.22 15.04
N PHE A 374 -24.57 -18.22 14.80
CA PHE A 374 -24.51 -18.94 13.53
C PHE A 374 -25.70 -19.89 13.33
N ALA A 375 -26.11 -20.62 14.37
CA ALA A 375 -27.27 -21.50 14.29
C ALA A 375 -28.55 -20.76 13.89
N ALA A 376 -28.75 -19.55 14.42
CA ALA A 376 -29.88 -18.69 14.05
C ALA A 376 -29.81 -18.13 12.61
N ARG A 377 -28.68 -18.33 11.91
CA ARG A 377 -28.37 -17.76 10.58
C ARG A 377 -27.86 -18.83 9.60
N ALA A 378 -28.20 -20.10 9.83
CA ALA A 378 -27.69 -21.23 9.05
C ALA A 378 -28.04 -21.14 7.55
N ASP A 379 -29.18 -20.52 7.23
CA ASP A 379 -29.69 -20.38 5.85
C ASP A 379 -29.28 -19.06 5.17
N TRP A 380 -28.31 -18.31 5.73
CA TRP A 380 -27.86 -17.03 5.17
C TRP A 380 -26.76 -17.20 4.12
N GLY A 381 -26.57 -16.15 3.32
CA GLY A 381 -25.47 -16.07 2.36
C GLY A 381 -25.73 -16.78 1.04
N MET A 382 -24.67 -16.93 0.25
CA MET A 382 -24.70 -17.55 -1.07
C MET A 382 -24.30 -19.03 -1.03
N ASP A 383 -25.17 -19.88 -1.58
CA ASP A 383 -24.97 -21.33 -1.76
C ASP A 383 -24.04 -21.60 -2.96
N ASP A 384 -22.76 -21.24 -2.82
CA ASP A 384 -21.73 -21.44 -3.85
C ASP A 384 -20.43 -22.00 -3.21
N PRO A 385 -19.99 -23.22 -3.59
CA PRO A 385 -18.77 -23.83 -3.05
C PRO A 385 -17.49 -23.39 -3.75
N ALA A 386 -17.56 -22.60 -4.83
CA ALA A 386 -16.41 -22.23 -5.65
C ALA A 386 -15.25 -21.54 -4.89
N PRO A 387 -15.50 -20.64 -3.90
CA PRO A 387 -14.42 -19.95 -3.21
C PRO A 387 -13.66 -20.87 -2.25
N ILE A 388 -12.33 -20.83 -2.31
CA ILE A 388 -11.42 -21.48 -1.36
C ILE A 388 -10.60 -20.39 -0.67
N PHE A 389 -10.79 -20.21 0.64
CA PHE A 389 -10.00 -19.28 1.44
C PHE A 389 -8.81 -20.00 2.05
N ILE A 390 -7.59 -19.50 1.82
CA ILE A 390 -6.38 -19.97 2.48
C ILE A 390 -5.84 -18.85 3.37
N LEU A 391 -5.89 -19.09 4.68
CA LEU A 391 -5.57 -18.11 5.72
C LEU A 391 -4.58 -18.68 6.74
N GLY A 392 -4.18 -17.85 7.69
CA GLY A 392 -3.27 -18.20 8.78
C GLY A 392 -2.26 -17.09 9.03
N MET A 393 -1.23 -17.36 9.84
CA MET A 393 -0.16 -16.39 10.03
C MET A 393 0.60 -16.15 8.71
N PRO A 394 1.01 -14.91 8.38
CA PRO A 394 1.96 -14.70 7.31
C PRO A 394 3.21 -15.55 7.56
N ARG A 395 3.84 -16.02 6.47
CA ARG A 395 5.01 -16.91 6.51
C ARG A 395 4.75 -18.31 7.10
N SER A 396 3.49 -18.71 7.33
CA SER A 396 3.13 -20.08 7.72
C SER A 396 3.22 -21.10 6.58
N GLY A 397 3.30 -20.65 5.32
CA GLY A 397 3.33 -21.54 4.15
C GLY A 397 2.06 -21.51 3.30
N SER A 398 1.13 -20.59 3.55
CA SER A 398 -0.11 -20.45 2.78
C SER A 398 0.09 -20.33 1.26
N THR A 399 1.13 -19.64 0.79
CA THR A 399 1.48 -19.59 -0.64
C THR A 399 1.79 -20.97 -1.24
N LEU A 400 2.46 -21.85 -0.47
CA LEU A 400 2.76 -23.20 -0.93
C LEU A 400 1.47 -24.00 -1.10
N ILE A 401 0.55 -23.90 -0.15
CA ILE A 401 -0.76 -24.56 -0.21
C ILE A 401 -1.57 -24.05 -1.41
N GLU A 402 -1.58 -22.74 -1.64
CA GLU A 402 -2.21 -22.16 -2.83
C GLU A 402 -1.60 -22.71 -4.11
N GLN A 403 -0.27 -22.79 -4.19
CA GLN A 403 0.42 -23.32 -5.38
C GLN A 403 0.08 -24.78 -5.62
N ILE A 404 0.06 -25.61 -4.57
CA ILE A 404 -0.32 -27.02 -4.63
C ILE A 404 -1.74 -27.20 -5.17
N LEU A 405 -2.70 -26.47 -4.60
CA LEU A 405 -4.12 -26.59 -4.99
C LEU A 405 -4.37 -26.01 -6.38
N ALA A 406 -3.72 -24.90 -6.74
CA ALA A 406 -3.85 -24.28 -8.07
C ALA A 406 -3.28 -25.14 -9.22
N SER A 407 -2.50 -26.18 -8.90
CA SER A 407 -2.04 -27.17 -9.87
C SER A 407 -3.11 -28.21 -10.24
N HIS A 408 -4.22 -28.27 -9.51
CA HIS A 408 -5.39 -29.03 -9.93
C HIS A 408 -6.10 -28.34 -11.11
N SER A 409 -6.51 -29.12 -12.10
CA SER A 409 -7.22 -28.68 -13.31
C SER A 409 -8.49 -27.84 -13.04
N SER A 410 -9.12 -28.01 -11.88
CA SER A 410 -10.41 -27.41 -11.49
C SER A 410 -10.27 -26.22 -10.55
N VAL A 411 -9.05 -25.87 -10.11
CA VAL A 411 -8.81 -24.82 -9.11
C VAL A 411 -7.94 -23.73 -9.69
N GLU A 412 -8.41 -22.49 -9.70
CA GLU A 412 -7.60 -21.34 -10.11
C GLU A 412 -7.03 -20.61 -8.90
N GLY A 413 -5.70 -20.60 -8.78
CA GLY A 413 -5.03 -19.72 -7.82
C GLY A 413 -5.12 -18.28 -8.31
N THR A 414 -5.67 -17.38 -7.49
CA THR A 414 -5.77 -15.96 -7.85
C THR A 414 -4.60 -15.17 -7.26
N GLN A 415 -4.83 -14.43 -6.18
CA GLN A 415 -3.85 -13.65 -5.42
C GLN A 415 -4.39 -13.45 -3.98
N GLU A 416 -3.77 -12.54 -3.22
CA GLU A 416 -4.39 -12.05 -1.98
C GLU A 416 -5.49 -11.05 -2.37
N LEU A 417 -6.76 -11.45 -2.22
CA LEU A 417 -7.91 -10.60 -2.54
C LEU A 417 -8.25 -9.75 -1.31
N THR A 418 -8.50 -8.47 -1.52
CA THR A 418 -8.75 -7.52 -0.41
C THR A 418 -10.23 -7.32 -0.12
N ASP A 419 -11.11 -7.97 -0.88
CA ASP A 419 -12.56 -7.79 -0.85
C ASP A 419 -13.17 -8.06 0.53
N ILE A 420 -12.81 -9.16 1.19
CA ILE A 420 -13.36 -9.49 2.52
C ILE A 420 -12.97 -8.43 3.56
N GLY A 421 -11.71 -8.00 3.57
CA GLY A 421 -11.24 -6.94 4.46
C GLY A 421 -11.94 -5.60 4.16
N ARG A 422 -12.14 -5.28 2.87
CA ARG A 422 -12.87 -4.09 2.43
C ARG A 422 -14.33 -4.12 2.87
N TYR A 423 -15.04 -5.23 2.71
CA TYR A 423 -16.42 -5.37 3.21
C TYR A 423 -16.49 -5.26 4.74
N ALA A 424 -15.53 -5.84 5.45
CA ALA A 424 -15.46 -5.70 6.90
C ALA A 424 -15.25 -4.23 7.31
N GLY A 425 -14.40 -3.48 6.60
CA GLY A 425 -14.20 -2.05 6.78
C GLY A 425 -15.45 -1.22 6.46
N GLU A 426 -16.12 -1.47 5.32
CA GLU A 426 -17.38 -0.82 4.92
C GLU A 426 -18.48 -1.02 6.00
N LEU A 427 -18.57 -2.23 6.56
CA LEU A 427 -19.60 -2.59 7.53
C LEU A 427 -19.28 -2.12 8.95
N CYS A 428 -18.06 -2.31 9.41
CA CYS A 428 -17.68 -2.15 10.81
C CYS A 428 -16.84 -0.90 11.08
N GLY A 429 -16.45 -0.15 10.05
CA GLY A 429 -15.30 0.73 10.13
C GLY A 429 -13.99 -0.07 10.31
N ALA A 430 -12.86 0.60 10.11
CA ALA A 430 -11.53 0.02 10.30
C ALA A 430 -10.72 0.89 11.25
N ASP A 431 -9.92 0.25 12.09
CA ASP A 431 -8.91 0.92 12.90
C ASP A 431 -7.88 1.57 11.96
N PRO A 432 -7.56 2.86 12.13
CA PRO A 432 -6.72 3.59 11.19
C PRO A 432 -5.26 3.11 11.16
N ASP A 433 -4.78 2.50 12.24
CA ASP A 433 -3.37 2.10 12.35
C ASP A 433 -3.16 0.66 11.86
N CYS A 434 -4.10 -0.25 12.14
CA CYS A 434 -3.94 -1.68 11.80
C CYS A 434 -4.98 -2.26 10.83
N GLY A 435 -6.01 -1.49 10.46
CA GLY A 435 -7.06 -1.92 9.54
C GLY A 435 -8.05 -2.95 10.11
N LEU A 436 -8.01 -3.22 11.41
CA LEU A 436 -8.89 -4.20 12.06
C LEU A 436 -10.32 -3.65 12.23
N PRO A 437 -11.37 -4.48 12.13
CA PRO A 437 -12.75 -4.00 12.25
C PRO A 437 -13.07 -3.47 13.66
N LEU A 438 -13.84 -2.37 13.74
CA LEU A 438 -14.14 -1.69 15.01
C LEU A 438 -15.52 -2.06 15.59
N HIS A 439 -16.58 -2.00 14.76
CA HIS A 439 -17.99 -2.01 15.16
C HIS A 439 -18.75 -3.28 14.76
N PHE A 440 -18.45 -4.40 15.41
CA PHE A 440 -19.06 -5.72 15.12
C PHE A 440 -20.58 -5.78 15.37
N GLU A 441 -21.13 -4.88 16.18
CA GLU A 441 -22.58 -4.75 16.39
C GLU A 441 -23.35 -4.50 15.09
N ARG A 442 -22.70 -3.93 14.08
CA ARG A 442 -23.30 -3.72 12.76
C ARG A 442 -23.47 -5.03 11.99
N LEU A 443 -22.55 -5.98 12.14
CA LEU A 443 -22.69 -7.33 11.56
C LEU A 443 -23.87 -8.09 12.18
N GLN A 444 -24.16 -7.84 13.46
CA GLN A 444 -25.30 -8.46 14.13
C GLN A 444 -26.66 -7.95 13.62
N ARG A 445 -26.69 -6.77 12.99
CA ARG A 445 -27.88 -6.13 12.41
C ARG A 445 -28.10 -6.45 10.93
N LEU A 446 -27.17 -7.17 10.29
CA LEU A 446 -27.36 -7.63 8.92
C LEU A 446 -28.62 -8.48 8.81
N THR A 447 -29.24 -8.46 7.65
CA THR A 447 -30.32 -9.37 7.28
C THR A 447 -29.81 -10.49 6.39
N ALA A 448 -30.63 -11.53 6.19
CA ALA A 448 -30.33 -12.59 5.21
C ALA A 448 -30.13 -12.02 3.79
N GLY A 449 -30.88 -10.97 3.43
CA GLY A 449 -30.76 -10.29 2.14
C GLY A 449 -29.42 -9.58 1.98
N ASP A 450 -28.96 -8.88 3.03
CA ASP A 450 -27.66 -8.20 3.02
C ASP A 450 -26.50 -9.20 2.88
N ALA A 451 -26.56 -10.31 3.64
CA ALA A 451 -25.55 -11.36 3.57
C ALA A 451 -25.49 -12.00 2.17
N ARG A 452 -26.65 -12.25 1.56
CA ARG A 452 -26.74 -12.75 0.18
C ARG A 452 -26.16 -11.75 -0.82
N ALA A 453 -26.52 -10.48 -0.73
CA ALA A 453 -26.03 -9.43 -1.62
C ALA A 453 -24.49 -9.28 -1.54
N LEU A 454 -23.91 -9.38 -0.34
CA LEU A 454 -22.46 -9.39 -0.16
C LEU A 454 -21.81 -10.63 -0.79
N GLY A 455 -22.41 -11.82 -0.66
CA GLY A 455 -21.95 -13.03 -1.34
C GLY A 455 -21.99 -12.91 -2.86
N GLU A 456 -23.09 -12.39 -3.43
CA GLU A 456 -23.23 -12.14 -4.88
C GLU A 456 -22.19 -11.12 -5.36
N ARG A 457 -21.98 -10.05 -4.59
CA ARG A 457 -20.97 -9.04 -4.86
C ARG A 457 -19.56 -9.63 -4.87
N PHE A 458 -19.21 -10.44 -3.86
CA PHE A 458 -17.91 -11.12 -3.81
C PHE A 458 -17.68 -11.98 -5.06
N LEU A 459 -18.68 -12.79 -5.42
CA LEU A 459 -18.59 -13.65 -6.59
C LEU A 459 -18.47 -12.85 -7.89
N ALA A 460 -19.12 -11.69 -8.00
CA ALA A 460 -19.04 -10.82 -9.17
C ALA A 460 -17.70 -10.09 -9.28
N GLU A 461 -17.26 -9.41 -8.21
CA GLU A 461 -16.03 -8.59 -8.19
C GLU A 461 -14.79 -9.46 -8.43
N THR A 462 -14.76 -10.67 -7.85
CA THR A 462 -13.60 -11.57 -7.99
C THR A 462 -13.51 -12.28 -9.35
N ARG A 463 -14.53 -12.20 -10.23
CA ARG A 463 -14.46 -12.78 -11.60
C ARG A 463 -13.27 -12.27 -12.40
N THR A 464 -12.87 -11.02 -12.19
CA THR A 464 -11.73 -10.39 -12.88
C THR A 464 -10.41 -11.11 -12.61
N HIS A 465 -10.31 -11.80 -11.48
CA HIS A 465 -9.12 -12.56 -11.09
C HIS A 465 -9.18 -14.03 -11.53
N ARG A 466 -10.31 -14.50 -12.09
CA ARG A 466 -10.57 -15.89 -12.51
C ARG A 466 -10.52 -16.04 -14.03
N ARG A 467 -9.32 -15.92 -14.60
CA ARG A 467 -9.09 -15.82 -16.05
C ARG A 467 -9.15 -17.18 -16.76
N LEU A 468 -8.95 -18.27 -16.03
CA LEU A 468 -9.00 -19.62 -16.57
C LEU A 468 -10.42 -20.19 -16.59
N GLY A 469 -11.38 -19.53 -15.94
CA GLY A 469 -12.78 -19.97 -15.90
C GLY A 469 -12.97 -21.30 -15.16
N ARG A 470 -12.06 -21.63 -14.23
CA ARG A 470 -12.13 -22.86 -13.45
C ARG A 470 -13.28 -22.81 -12.43
N PRO A 471 -13.89 -23.96 -12.09
CA PRO A 471 -15.04 -23.99 -11.19
C PRO A 471 -14.72 -23.55 -9.76
N PHE A 472 -13.48 -23.75 -9.30
CA PHE A 472 -13.02 -23.27 -8.00
C PHE A 472 -11.94 -22.21 -8.16
N PHE A 473 -11.85 -21.30 -7.20
CA PHE A 473 -10.80 -20.28 -7.16
C PHE A 473 -10.35 -20.02 -5.73
N ILE A 474 -9.09 -19.66 -5.58
CA ILE A 474 -8.48 -19.44 -4.26
C ILE A 474 -8.37 -17.94 -4.00
N ASP A 475 -8.88 -17.49 -2.85
CA ASP A 475 -8.43 -16.27 -2.19
C ASP A 475 -7.40 -16.66 -1.11
N LYS A 476 -6.14 -16.33 -1.34
CA LYS A 476 -5.07 -16.57 -0.38
C LYS A 476 -4.71 -15.26 0.29
N MET A 477 -5.41 -14.93 1.37
CA MET A 477 -5.15 -13.77 2.20
C MET A 477 -4.92 -14.25 3.65
N PRO A 478 -3.66 -14.26 4.15
CA PRO A 478 -3.35 -14.75 5.49
C PRO A 478 -4.25 -14.15 6.57
N ASN A 479 -4.46 -12.83 6.51
CA ASN A 479 -5.23 -12.07 7.48
C ASN A 479 -6.75 -12.35 7.47
N ASN A 480 -7.28 -13.15 6.55
CA ASN A 480 -8.70 -13.51 6.55
C ASN A 480 -9.12 -14.30 7.81
N PHE A 481 -8.17 -14.75 8.66
CA PHE A 481 -8.49 -15.35 9.97
C PHE A 481 -9.27 -14.39 10.90
N TRP A 482 -9.13 -13.06 10.72
CA TRP A 482 -9.94 -12.05 11.40
C TRP A 482 -11.40 -12.02 10.93
N HIS A 483 -11.68 -12.58 9.76
CA HIS A 483 -12.95 -12.40 9.03
C HIS A 483 -13.70 -13.71 8.78
N ILE A 484 -13.31 -14.83 9.40
CA ILE A 484 -13.97 -16.13 9.25
C ILE A 484 -15.49 -16.03 9.52
N GLY A 485 -15.89 -15.28 10.56
CA GLY A 485 -17.29 -15.06 10.87
C GLY A 485 -18.06 -14.39 9.72
N LEU A 486 -17.50 -13.35 9.10
CA LEU A 486 -18.11 -12.69 7.93
C LEU A 486 -18.14 -13.63 6.72
N ILE A 487 -17.02 -14.30 6.42
CA ILE A 487 -16.92 -15.26 5.30
C ILE A 487 -17.99 -16.34 5.42
N HIS A 488 -18.18 -16.92 6.61
CA HIS A 488 -19.21 -17.94 6.82
C HIS A 488 -20.63 -17.39 6.66
N LEU A 489 -20.91 -16.16 7.08
CA LEU A 489 -22.22 -15.54 6.89
C LEU A 489 -22.59 -15.30 5.42
N ILE A 490 -21.62 -14.87 4.61
CA ILE A 490 -21.89 -14.48 3.20
C ILE A 490 -21.68 -15.62 2.21
N LEU A 491 -20.81 -16.59 2.54
CA LEU A 491 -20.41 -17.72 1.69
C LEU A 491 -20.30 -18.99 2.55
N PRO A 492 -21.43 -19.50 3.10
CA PRO A 492 -21.45 -20.61 4.06
C PRO A 492 -20.85 -21.92 3.52
N ARG A 493 -20.77 -22.08 2.20
CA ARG A 493 -20.24 -23.28 1.53
C ARG A 493 -18.87 -23.16 0.92
N SER A 494 -18.24 -22.00 0.98
CA SER A 494 -16.84 -21.84 0.60
C SER A 494 -15.94 -22.80 1.39
N THR A 495 -14.77 -23.15 0.90
CA THR A 495 -13.78 -23.88 1.71
C THR A 495 -12.94 -22.91 2.51
N ILE A 496 -12.57 -23.23 3.76
CA ILE A 496 -11.63 -22.44 4.56
C ILE A 496 -10.49 -23.34 5.04
N ILE A 497 -9.25 -22.98 4.71
CA ILE A 497 -8.03 -23.70 5.09
C ILE A 497 -7.17 -22.80 5.98
N ASP A 498 -6.90 -23.25 7.20
CA ASP A 498 -5.97 -22.63 8.14
C ASP A 498 -4.58 -23.27 8.02
N VAL A 499 -3.59 -22.50 7.55
CA VAL A 499 -2.21 -22.98 7.40
C VAL A 499 -1.39 -22.61 8.62
N ARG A 500 -1.03 -23.62 9.40
CA ARG A 500 -0.22 -23.51 10.62
C ARG A 500 1.22 -23.93 10.38
N ARG A 501 2.12 -23.31 11.11
CA ARG A 501 3.55 -23.63 11.11
C ARG A 501 4.11 -23.50 12.51
N GLU A 502 5.15 -24.26 12.82
CA GLU A 502 5.88 -24.19 14.08
C GLU A 502 6.18 -22.72 14.47
N PRO A 503 5.85 -22.30 15.71
CA PRO A 503 5.84 -20.88 16.07
C PRO A 503 7.18 -20.16 15.93
N MET A 504 8.31 -20.78 16.28
CA MET A 504 9.63 -20.15 16.14
C MET A 504 9.96 -19.89 14.67
N GLY A 505 9.80 -20.89 13.81
CA GLY A 505 10.02 -20.77 12.37
C GLY A 505 9.07 -19.78 11.70
N CYS A 506 7.81 -19.75 12.11
CA CYS A 506 6.82 -18.79 11.61
C CYS A 506 7.16 -17.36 12.04
N CYS A 507 7.39 -17.13 13.33
CA CYS A 507 7.65 -15.79 13.87
C CYS A 507 9.01 -15.25 13.40
N PHE A 508 10.06 -16.07 13.39
CA PHE A 508 11.35 -15.66 12.80
C PHE A 508 11.22 -15.31 11.32
N GLY A 509 10.43 -16.08 10.57
CA GLY A 509 10.15 -15.81 9.16
C GLY A 509 9.49 -14.46 8.91
N ASN A 510 8.72 -13.94 9.87
CA ASN A 510 8.12 -12.62 9.85
C ASN A 510 9.12 -11.54 10.30
N LEU A 511 9.90 -11.76 11.37
CA LEU A 511 10.92 -10.82 11.86
C LEU A 511 11.98 -10.46 10.80
N LYS A 512 12.30 -11.39 9.90
CA LYS A 512 13.26 -11.15 8.81
C LYS A 512 12.64 -10.67 7.50
N GLN A 513 11.32 -10.50 7.46
CA GLN A 513 10.60 -10.04 6.28
C GLN A 513 10.11 -8.62 6.50
N LEU A 514 10.53 -7.70 5.64
CA LEU A 514 9.90 -6.40 5.56
C LEU A 514 8.64 -6.51 4.67
N PHE A 515 7.47 -6.25 5.25
CA PHE A 515 6.19 -6.25 4.58
C PHE A 515 5.86 -4.85 4.05
N GLY A 516 5.35 -4.78 2.82
CA GLY A 516 4.97 -3.51 2.17
C GLY A 516 3.59 -2.98 2.58
N THR A 517 2.85 -3.69 3.43
CA THR A 517 1.50 -3.35 3.89
C THR A 517 1.50 -2.95 5.36
N THR A 518 0.58 -2.06 5.74
CA THR A 518 0.39 -1.59 7.12
C THR A 518 -0.22 -2.64 8.05
N ASN A 519 -0.78 -3.73 7.51
CA ASN A 519 -1.46 -4.77 8.29
C ASN A 519 -0.55 -5.88 8.85
N GLN A 520 0.77 -5.70 8.84
CA GLN A 520 1.76 -6.66 9.37
C GLN A 520 2.73 -6.01 10.37
N GLU A 521 2.41 -4.84 10.91
CA GLU A 521 3.34 -4.09 11.78
C GLU A 521 3.73 -4.82 13.09
N PHE A 522 2.92 -5.78 13.53
CA PHE A 522 3.24 -6.67 14.65
C PHE A 522 4.53 -7.48 14.43
N SER A 523 5.00 -7.64 13.18
CA SER A 523 6.16 -8.46 12.86
C SER A 523 7.49 -7.83 13.26
N TYR A 524 7.52 -6.54 13.60
CA TYR A 524 8.76 -5.78 13.81
C TYR A 524 9.18 -5.71 15.29
N GLY A 525 8.61 -6.52 16.16
CA GLY A 525 9.05 -6.69 17.54
C GLY A 525 8.82 -8.10 18.06
N ILE A 526 9.75 -8.59 18.87
CA ILE A 526 9.72 -9.96 19.41
C ILE A 526 8.47 -10.19 20.27
N ASP A 527 8.19 -9.29 21.21
CA ASP A 527 7.03 -9.42 22.10
C ASP A 527 5.71 -9.31 21.34
N ASP A 528 5.65 -8.38 20.39
CA ASP A 528 4.46 -8.12 19.59
C ASP A 528 4.09 -9.31 18.72
N ILE A 529 5.06 -9.90 18.01
CA ILE A 529 4.77 -11.05 17.16
C ILE A 529 4.42 -12.29 17.99
N ALA A 530 5.05 -12.47 19.16
CA ALA A 530 4.70 -13.55 20.07
C ALA A 530 3.24 -13.41 20.55
N ARG A 531 2.86 -12.21 21.03
CA ARG A 531 1.47 -11.89 21.42
C ARG A 531 0.49 -12.10 20.28
N HIS A 532 0.84 -11.63 19.09
CA HIS A 532 -0.02 -11.75 17.91
C HIS A 532 -0.21 -13.22 17.49
N TYR A 533 0.84 -14.03 17.52
CA TYR A 533 0.74 -15.46 17.19
C TYR A 533 -0.15 -16.20 18.22
N ARG A 534 0.00 -15.90 19.51
CA ARG A 534 -0.87 -16.44 20.58
C ARG A 534 -2.33 -16.03 20.39
N LEU A 535 -2.56 -14.78 20.01
CA LEU A 535 -3.89 -14.25 19.72
C LEU A 535 -4.53 -14.94 18.52
N TYR A 536 -3.76 -15.18 17.47
CA TYR A 536 -4.18 -15.97 16.32
C TYR A 536 -4.60 -17.39 16.74
N LEU A 537 -3.79 -18.10 17.51
CA LEU A 537 -4.17 -19.44 18.01
C LEU A 537 -5.46 -19.39 18.84
N ASP A 538 -5.62 -18.36 19.67
CA ASP A 538 -6.82 -18.17 20.49
C ASP A 538 -8.08 -17.94 19.65
N LEU A 539 -7.99 -17.11 18.61
CA LEU A 539 -9.07 -16.92 17.65
C LEU A 539 -9.41 -18.20 16.90
N MET A 540 -8.40 -18.94 16.44
CA MET A 540 -8.66 -20.20 15.73
C MET A 540 -9.35 -21.24 16.62
N ARG A 541 -8.97 -21.35 17.90
CA ARG A 541 -9.70 -22.20 18.86
C ARG A 541 -11.15 -21.78 19.05
N HIS A 542 -11.40 -20.47 19.07
CA HIS A 542 -12.77 -19.97 19.12
C HIS A 542 -13.58 -20.40 17.89
N TRP A 543 -13.01 -20.26 16.68
CA TRP A 543 -13.66 -20.70 15.45
C TRP A 543 -13.93 -22.20 15.41
N ASP A 544 -12.97 -23.02 15.87
CA ASP A 544 -13.17 -24.48 16.00
C ASP A 544 -14.33 -24.83 16.95
N HIS A 545 -14.54 -24.02 17.99
CA HIS A 545 -15.62 -24.20 18.96
C HIS A 545 -17.00 -23.79 18.40
N VAL A 546 -17.10 -22.62 17.76
CA VAL A 546 -18.40 -22.08 17.30
C VAL A 546 -18.80 -22.53 15.90
N LEU A 547 -17.86 -23.04 15.11
CA LEU A 547 -18.05 -23.56 13.74
C LEU A 547 -17.30 -24.90 13.57
N PRO A 548 -17.68 -25.96 14.30
CA PRO A 548 -16.93 -27.22 14.29
C PRO A 548 -16.87 -27.84 12.88
N GLY A 549 -15.66 -28.19 12.44
CA GLY A 549 -15.40 -28.78 11.13
C GLY A 549 -15.43 -27.80 9.95
N ARG A 550 -15.70 -26.52 10.19
CA ARG A 550 -15.78 -25.50 9.13
C ARG A 550 -14.43 -25.13 8.53
N VAL A 551 -13.38 -25.15 9.35
CA VAL A 551 -12.02 -24.77 8.96
C VAL A 551 -11.13 -26.00 8.95
N LEU A 552 -10.56 -26.33 7.79
CA LEU A 552 -9.54 -27.37 7.70
C LEU A 552 -8.19 -26.82 8.13
N ARG A 553 -7.66 -27.37 9.21
CA ARG A 553 -6.30 -27.05 9.65
C ARG A 553 -5.26 -27.87 8.91
N VAL A 554 -4.27 -27.22 8.30
CA VAL A 554 -3.13 -27.82 7.58
C VAL A 554 -1.84 -27.37 8.23
N ARG A 555 -1.03 -28.33 8.71
CA ARG A 555 0.28 -28.04 9.31
C ARG A 555 1.36 -28.12 8.24
N TYR A 556 2.19 -27.09 8.14
CA TYR A 556 3.27 -26.99 7.17
C TYR A 556 4.24 -28.16 7.30
N GLU A 557 4.57 -28.56 8.52
CA GLU A 557 5.46 -29.68 8.81
C GLU A 557 4.92 -30.99 8.24
N ASP A 558 3.62 -31.25 8.38
CA ASP A 558 2.98 -32.45 7.85
C ASP A 558 3.00 -32.49 6.32
N VAL A 559 2.88 -31.32 5.66
CA VAL A 559 2.99 -31.21 4.19
C VAL A 559 4.41 -31.48 3.71
N VAL A 560 5.43 -31.08 4.48
CA VAL A 560 6.84 -31.36 4.16
C VAL A 560 7.19 -32.83 4.36
N GLU A 561 6.63 -33.49 5.38
CA GLU A 561 6.91 -34.89 5.69
C GLU A 561 6.08 -35.88 4.86
N ASP A 562 4.81 -35.56 4.58
CA ASP A 562 3.89 -36.34 3.76
C ASP A 562 3.03 -35.43 2.86
N LEU A 563 3.62 -35.07 1.71
CA LEU A 563 2.97 -34.21 0.73
C LEU A 563 1.70 -34.85 0.16
N GLU A 564 1.74 -36.13 -0.23
CA GLU A 564 0.61 -36.78 -0.88
C GLU A 564 -0.58 -36.95 0.08
N GLY A 565 -0.34 -37.43 1.31
CA GLY A 565 -1.39 -37.56 2.32
C GLY A 565 -2.02 -36.21 2.64
N SER A 566 -1.21 -35.16 2.76
CA SER A 566 -1.69 -33.80 2.99
C SER A 566 -2.54 -33.27 1.82
N VAL A 567 -2.11 -33.49 0.58
CA VAL A 567 -2.87 -33.12 -0.64
C VAL A 567 -4.21 -33.83 -0.69
N ARG A 568 -4.23 -35.14 -0.47
CA ARG A 568 -5.47 -35.93 -0.47
C ARG A 568 -6.47 -35.40 0.55
N ARG A 569 -6.02 -35.10 1.78
CA ARG A 569 -6.88 -34.55 2.84
C ARG A 569 -7.46 -33.17 2.47
N MET A 570 -6.67 -32.30 1.83
CA MET A 570 -7.16 -31.00 1.39
C MET A 570 -8.20 -31.14 0.27
N LEU A 571 -7.94 -31.99 -0.73
CA LEU A 571 -8.87 -32.22 -1.84
C LEU A 571 -10.16 -32.90 -1.38
N GLU A 572 -10.08 -33.84 -0.43
CA GLU A 572 -11.26 -34.45 0.20
C GLU A 572 -12.14 -33.40 0.87
N HIS A 573 -11.55 -32.47 1.62
CA HIS A 573 -12.29 -31.38 2.27
C HIS A 573 -12.93 -30.40 1.26
N ILE A 574 -12.28 -30.18 0.10
CA ILE A 574 -12.84 -29.38 -1.02
C ILE A 574 -13.88 -30.18 -1.83
N ALA A 575 -13.96 -31.50 -1.65
CA ALA A 575 -14.71 -32.45 -2.46
C ALA A 575 -14.23 -32.53 -3.93
N LEU A 576 -12.91 -32.54 -4.14
CA LEU A 576 -12.26 -32.76 -5.44
C LEU A 576 -11.51 -34.10 -5.50
N PRO A 577 -11.43 -34.75 -6.67
CA PRO A 577 -10.62 -35.94 -6.85
C PRO A 577 -9.12 -35.61 -6.74
N PHE A 578 -8.32 -36.62 -6.41
CA PHE A 578 -6.87 -36.45 -6.41
C PHE A 578 -6.30 -36.31 -7.83
N GLU A 579 -5.47 -35.30 -8.07
CA GLU A 579 -4.72 -35.12 -9.31
C GLU A 579 -3.20 -35.10 -9.05
N PRO A 580 -2.40 -35.91 -9.76
CA PRO A 580 -0.94 -35.96 -9.58
C PRO A 580 -0.22 -34.61 -9.78
N GLY A 581 -0.78 -33.70 -10.59
CA GLY A 581 -0.23 -32.36 -10.82
C GLY A 581 -0.07 -31.53 -9.54
N CYS A 582 -0.86 -31.83 -8.49
CA CYS A 582 -0.71 -31.20 -7.18
C CYS A 582 0.62 -31.54 -6.49
N LEU A 583 1.22 -32.70 -6.82
CA LEU A 583 2.53 -33.11 -6.28
C LEU A 583 3.70 -32.46 -7.04
N SER A 584 3.51 -32.15 -8.32
CA SER A 584 4.46 -31.43 -9.17
C SER A 584 4.15 -29.93 -9.26
N PHE A 585 3.66 -29.34 -8.16
CA PHE A 585 3.21 -27.94 -8.09
C PHE A 585 4.23 -26.90 -8.55
N HIS A 586 5.52 -27.21 -8.40
CA HIS A 586 6.64 -26.35 -8.77
C HIS A 586 6.82 -26.20 -10.29
N GLU A 587 6.26 -27.13 -11.08
CA GLU A 587 6.25 -27.07 -12.55
C GLU A 587 5.15 -26.14 -13.08
N THR A 588 4.17 -25.80 -12.25
CA THR A 588 3.02 -24.97 -12.66
C THR A 588 3.45 -23.52 -12.87
N ARG A 589 3.41 -23.06 -14.13
CA ARG A 589 3.73 -21.68 -14.50
C ARG A 589 2.53 -20.76 -14.26
N ARG A 590 2.49 -20.16 -13.08
CA ARG A 590 1.56 -19.07 -12.75
C ARG A 590 2.27 -17.86 -12.14
N SER A 591 1.57 -16.73 -12.10
CA SER A 591 1.99 -15.54 -11.37
C SER A 591 1.82 -15.77 -9.86
N VAL A 592 2.86 -15.48 -9.07
CA VAL A 592 2.83 -15.58 -7.61
C VAL A 592 3.40 -14.29 -7.02
N ARG A 593 2.61 -13.57 -6.22
CA ARG A 593 2.92 -12.19 -5.77
C ARG A 593 3.49 -12.09 -4.36
N THR A 594 3.75 -13.22 -3.73
CA THR A 594 4.12 -13.25 -2.32
C THR A 594 5.64 -13.24 -2.18
N PRO A 595 6.20 -12.86 -1.00
CA PRO A 595 7.63 -12.99 -0.75
C PRO A 595 8.16 -14.44 -0.81
N SER A 596 7.27 -15.44 -0.92
CA SER A 596 7.62 -16.85 -1.13
C SER A 596 7.54 -17.29 -2.59
N SER A 597 7.33 -16.39 -3.57
CA SER A 597 7.14 -16.74 -4.98
C SER A 597 8.21 -17.67 -5.54
N GLU A 598 9.47 -17.43 -5.17
CA GLU A 598 10.60 -18.23 -5.64
C GLU A 598 10.69 -19.60 -4.96
N GLN A 599 10.33 -19.66 -3.68
CA GLN A 599 10.33 -20.91 -2.93
C GLN A 599 9.31 -21.92 -3.51
N VAL A 600 8.15 -21.45 -3.96
CA VAL A 600 7.09 -22.33 -4.50
C VAL A 600 7.34 -22.75 -5.95
N ARG A 601 8.37 -22.20 -6.60
CA ARG A 601 8.87 -22.64 -7.93
C ARG A 601 9.93 -23.74 -7.82
N GLN A 602 10.23 -24.20 -6.61
CA GLN A 602 11.17 -25.28 -6.33
C GLN A 602 10.43 -26.45 -5.66
N PRO A 603 10.95 -27.69 -5.77
CA PRO A 603 10.46 -28.81 -4.98
C PRO A 603 10.46 -28.48 -3.47
N ILE A 604 9.54 -29.11 -2.74
CA ILE A 604 9.44 -28.93 -1.29
C ILE A 604 10.74 -29.36 -0.60
N SER A 605 11.21 -28.55 0.35
CA SER A 605 12.48 -28.75 1.04
C SER A 605 12.32 -28.65 2.56
N ARG A 606 13.11 -29.45 3.28
CA ARG A 606 13.23 -29.41 4.74
C ARG A 606 14.04 -28.23 5.27
N GLU A 607 14.80 -27.54 4.41
CA GLU A 607 15.67 -26.42 4.81
C GLU A 607 14.89 -25.30 5.52
N GLY A 608 13.65 -25.05 5.09
CA GLY A 608 12.77 -24.07 5.71
C GLY A 608 12.38 -24.41 7.16
N LEU A 609 12.45 -25.67 7.59
CA LEU A 609 12.05 -26.09 8.94
C LEU A 609 13.09 -25.72 10.00
N SER A 610 14.37 -25.75 9.65
CA SER A 610 15.48 -25.55 10.59
C SER A 610 16.14 -24.18 10.52
N GLN A 611 15.79 -23.33 9.54
CA GLN A 611 16.50 -22.06 9.31
C GLN A 611 16.58 -21.16 10.55
N TRP A 612 15.52 -21.10 11.36
CA TRP A 612 15.49 -20.27 12.57
C TRP A 612 16.50 -20.74 13.64
N GLN A 613 16.93 -22.01 13.60
CA GLN A 613 17.86 -22.58 14.58
C GLN A 613 19.25 -21.92 14.52
N HIS A 614 19.67 -21.45 13.35
CA HIS A 614 20.89 -20.65 13.21
C HIS A 614 20.84 -19.33 14.00
N TYR A 615 19.63 -18.86 14.31
CA TYR A 615 19.37 -17.64 15.06
C TYR A 615 18.93 -17.90 16.51
N ALA A 616 18.89 -19.17 16.94
CA ALA A 616 18.47 -19.55 18.29
C ALA A 616 19.13 -18.75 19.42
N PRO A 617 20.44 -18.38 19.37
CA PRO A 617 21.06 -17.55 20.40
C PRO A 617 20.39 -16.20 20.65
N TRP A 618 19.77 -15.60 19.62
CA TRP A 618 19.11 -14.29 19.71
C TRP A 618 17.59 -14.37 19.82
N LEU A 619 17.00 -15.55 19.60
CA LEU A 619 15.56 -15.78 19.65
C LEU A 619 15.06 -16.33 21.01
N ALA A 620 15.91 -16.38 22.04
CA ALA A 620 15.49 -16.79 23.38
C ALA A 620 14.30 -15.97 23.92
N PRO A 621 14.26 -14.62 23.79
CA PRO A 621 13.10 -13.84 24.24
C PRO A 621 11.80 -14.20 23.50
N LEU A 622 11.89 -14.52 22.20
CA LEU A 622 10.74 -14.96 21.39
C LEU A 622 10.18 -16.29 21.90
N ARG A 623 11.06 -17.27 22.15
CA ARG A 623 10.69 -18.57 22.70
C ARG A 623 9.96 -18.40 24.04
N ASP A 624 10.52 -17.58 24.91
CA ASP A 624 9.99 -17.37 26.26
C ASP A 624 8.62 -16.64 26.20
N ALA A 625 8.46 -15.66 25.31
CA ALA A 625 7.19 -14.96 25.10
C ALA A 625 6.11 -15.83 24.42
N LEU A 626 6.49 -16.77 23.56
CA LEU A 626 5.56 -17.72 22.93
C LEU A 626 5.02 -18.74 23.94
N GLY A 627 5.81 -19.16 24.93
CA GLY A 627 5.36 -20.03 26.01
C GLY A 627 4.70 -21.33 25.53
N ASP A 628 3.48 -21.61 26.01
CA ASP A 628 2.69 -22.80 25.65
C ASP A 628 2.28 -22.87 24.16
N ALA A 629 2.38 -21.78 23.40
CA ALA A 629 2.13 -21.80 21.96
C ALA A 629 3.11 -22.73 21.21
N LEU A 630 4.32 -22.94 21.74
CA LEU A 630 5.35 -23.81 21.17
C LEU A 630 4.90 -25.27 21.03
N THR A 631 3.96 -25.71 21.88
CA THR A 631 3.40 -27.06 21.84
C THR A 631 1.94 -27.03 21.40
N GLY A 632 1.15 -26.09 21.90
CA GLY A 632 -0.29 -26.00 21.68
C GLY A 632 -0.70 -25.57 20.26
N TYR A 633 0.22 -25.15 19.39
CA TYR A 633 -0.13 -24.80 18.00
C TYR A 633 -0.65 -25.99 17.18
N ARG A 634 -0.37 -27.22 17.63
CA ARG A 634 -0.83 -28.47 16.98
C ARG A 634 -2.30 -28.78 17.28
N ASP A 635 -2.79 -28.30 18.42
CA ASP A 635 -4.15 -28.48 18.97
C ASP A 635 -5.12 -27.44 18.43
#